data_AF-A0A936LDX3-F1
#
_entry.id   AF-A0A936LDX3-F1
#
_cell.length_a   1.000
_cell.length_b   1.000
_cell.length_c   1.000
_cell.angle_alpha   90.00
_cell.angle_beta   90.00
_cell.angle_gamma   90.00
#
_symmetry.space_group_name_H-M   'P 1'
#
loop_
_entity.id
_entity.type
_entity.pdbx_description
1 polymer ?
#
loop_
_entity_poly.entity_id
_entity_poly.type
_entity_poly.pdbx_seq_one_letter_code
_entity_poly.pdbx_strand_id
1 'polypeptide(L)'
;MRKVLTTLILALVVGTGLMAQTPGTNPPMVKIPWNNYLPQRIPNNFQTIIGSAGTYLIPNTSGRYGGSQNYNFNVTASPYNGFPIFFLGNYYSTVQVDVAGYIGFNQANYNGYGWGLGSNNPNLNYQQGIWNPSWYSYDDRVLWAYWSDLRSSGVTSPTGGVYYRVDGVSPNRVMTFEWRVMGAYYPSANPGNFQAKIYETPSGKIELFYGPNSINRTKPTDNPQYTLGYGALVGIKNLGQQTARSTSPTTPPPVNDESKFLVLLDPSQVPDTVAITTARTFYYANVYYQFPELYAYYMSYAGNPYVYYRASPYWHYQFPTKNGQQIGYRLTPLMDDVTPDSLWFTPERKANVYLGGSSITINAQFTNFGKNVRQNVPVKALIYRDQDLVNPVATATGTAFTTATAQLGKSQVTLTPTLTAPLMDVPGIYTVKVISLLDIDQDILNDTLTGQFFISLPNDVASWTLLQPYENKLPLKYQYPLGVGVPIEVRFLNIGFNSQKDVPVGYWIFDENGNKVGEGQTIVPGTWDPSTFRDINMPTWTPTKPGHYFVKIYTNLSNDQNRLNDTLLKWPKLGFPFDANYEIELMALPAGIAPHSPQEFQSYPDGRPIPVLVNATNSGIADATNVPATVTIKNAAGNVVYTRQTTILTVPSGNSTVRQEFPDFIPNGAGEYCLTVTVNDPQDPVTENNSTTWCFNVKARYAGLYRVGFGEHFRTIQEAWDSVSTYGVGGPVTLELVDDSYTVQPVNNDPSQPALDMRGYVVGLGANNPITWRPVAGKTNVTVNLKSPSGIGIWYGQKDTSNPSGYITWDGGTNKVLRFVLENTTATNVSGYKRLAIPFYLGQGASNYKVLNSRIEPASGNTWSLKNTANTVTIPSYNQSFNTFTFVDDLAQVMSAGVMLRNSAPIDGATGTNSQKRDTLRNQNNVISGNVIRDFGMGIASVGAGPLYVVGPGPYVAYTNQNNQYTGNQIWNSGRAGVTLVYEKNSVVSDNWINGVANTSKTMLHGVGIAITSGGNASNNRGYSSDITIERNRIANISTVVGVSGGIAADINENVFVSPSNRTYRFPNNGASNLKVSNNMIWNYCGAAPLQPLRSRQKGRTVWTS
;
A
#
# COMPACT_ATOMS: atom_id res chain seq x y z
N MET A 1 8.18 -61.97 -17.74
CA MET A 1 6.86 -62.11 -18.41
C MET A 1 5.82 -62.33 -17.32
N ARG A 2 4.64 -61.67 -17.32
CA ARG A 2 3.32 -62.20 -17.78
C ARG A 2 3.11 -63.67 -17.38
N LYS A 3 2.03 -64.10 -16.68
CA LYS A 3 0.76 -63.49 -16.17
C LYS A 3 0.33 -64.32 -14.90
N VAL A 4 -0.40 -63.85 -13.89
CA VAL A 4 -1.82 -63.37 -13.81
C VAL A 4 -2.81 -64.48 -14.25
N LEU A 5 -3.85 -64.91 -13.52
CA LEU A 5 -4.52 -64.51 -12.24
C LEU A 5 -4.84 -65.84 -11.45
N THR A 6 -5.65 -66.09 -10.40
CA THR A 6 -6.74 -65.41 -9.63
C THR A 6 -6.93 -66.11 -8.25
N THR A 7 -7.73 -65.50 -7.35
CA THR A 7 -8.55 -66.15 -6.28
C THR A 7 -7.86 -67.05 -5.23
N LEU A 8 -7.25 -66.47 -4.18
CA LEU A 8 -7.48 -66.88 -2.76
C LEU A 8 -6.81 -65.94 -1.70
N ILE A 9 -7.41 -64.78 -1.38
CA ILE A 9 -7.12 -64.06 -0.11
C ILE A 9 -8.40 -63.40 0.41
N LEU A 10 -9.11 -64.04 1.36
CA LEU A 10 -10.05 -63.36 2.26
C LEU A 10 -10.32 -64.16 3.54
N ALA A 11 -9.30 -64.29 4.39
CA ALA A 11 -9.41 -64.78 5.77
C ALA A 11 -8.34 -64.11 6.64
N LEU A 12 -8.57 -64.05 7.96
CA LEU A 12 -7.64 -63.50 8.97
C LEU A 12 -7.34 -61.99 8.92
N VAL A 13 -8.39 -61.17 9.03
CA VAL A 13 -8.50 -60.24 10.18
C VAL A 13 -9.96 -60.22 10.67
N VAL A 14 -10.32 -61.15 11.56
CA VAL A 14 -11.54 -61.03 12.37
C VAL A 14 -11.10 -60.47 13.72
N GLY A 15 -11.29 -59.17 13.92
CA GLY A 15 -10.62 -58.43 15.01
C GLY A 15 -11.19 -57.03 15.28
N THR A 16 -12.47 -56.80 15.00
CA THR A 16 -13.18 -55.55 15.28
C THR A 16 -14.51 -55.87 15.96
N GLY A 17 -14.96 -55.01 16.90
CA GLY A 17 -16.30 -55.13 17.49
C GLY A 17 -16.38 -55.29 19.01
N LEU A 18 -15.30 -55.10 19.78
CA LEU A 18 -15.45 -54.88 21.22
C LEU A 18 -16.05 -53.48 21.44
N MET A 19 -17.31 -53.44 21.89
CA MET A 19 -18.01 -52.20 22.15
C MET A 19 -17.43 -51.47 23.36
N ALA A 20 -16.75 -50.36 23.12
CA ALA A 20 -16.65 -49.28 24.08
C ALA A 20 -17.67 -48.19 23.70
N GLN A 21 -18.93 -48.37 24.09
CA GLN A 21 -19.83 -47.22 24.22
C GLN A 21 -19.34 -46.38 25.40
N THR A 22 -18.38 -45.50 25.15
CA THR A 22 -18.12 -44.38 26.05
C THR A 22 -19.41 -43.58 26.19
N PRO A 23 -19.87 -43.24 27.40
CA PRO A 23 -20.84 -42.18 27.59
C PRO A 23 -20.40 -40.95 26.79
N GLY A 24 -21.35 -40.24 26.16
CA GLY A 24 -21.06 -39.14 25.25
C GLY A 24 -20.03 -38.20 25.89
N THR A 25 -18.86 -38.09 25.25
CA THR A 25 -17.69 -37.48 25.89
C THR A 25 -18.04 -36.07 26.33
N ASN A 26 -18.02 -35.83 27.65
CA ASN A 26 -18.00 -34.47 28.18
C ASN A 26 -16.97 -33.67 27.37
N PRO A 27 -17.31 -32.46 26.89
CA PRO A 27 -16.35 -31.64 26.17
C PRO A 27 -15.07 -31.57 27.00
N PRO A 28 -13.89 -31.81 26.41
CA PRO A 28 -12.66 -32.00 27.17
C PRO A 28 -12.48 -30.81 28.11
N MET A 29 -12.35 -31.07 29.42
CA MET A 29 -12.38 -30.05 30.47
C MET A 29 -11.60 -28.83 30.00
N VAL A 30 -12.27 -27.68 29.90
CA VAL A 30 -11.63 -26.43 29.51
C VAL A 30 -10.60 -26.12 30.58
N LYS A 31 -9.33 -26.47 30.30
CA LYS A 31 -8.19 -26.10 31.12
C LYS A 31 -8.08 -24.58 31.04
N ILE A 32 -8.75 -23.89 31.97
CA ILE A 32 -8.74 -22.43 32.00
C ILE A 32 -7.28 -22.00 32.20
N PRO A 33 -6.73 -21.17 31.32
CA PRO A 33 -5.41 -20.63 31.52
C PRO A 33 -5.45 -19.63 32.67
N TRP A 34 -4.38 -19.61 33.46
CA TRP A 34 -3.86 -18.56 34.36
C TRP A 34 -4.21 -17.07 34.08
N ASN A 35 -4.74 -16.72 32.90
CA ASN A 35 -4.77 -15.35 32.40
C ASN A 35 -5.88 -14.50 33.00
N ASN A 36 -6.95 -15.10 33.54
CA ASN A 36 -8.07 -14.40 34.17
C ASN A 36 -8.54 -13.17 33.36
N TYR A 37 -8.57 -13.25 32.03
CA TYR A 37 -8.89 -12.13 31.14
C TYR A 37 -9.84 -12.57 30.03
N LEU A 38 -11.05 -11.99 30.00
CA LEU A 38 -12.02 -12.15 28.91
C LEU A 38 -11.60 -11.27 27.71
N PRO A 39 -11.27 -11.87 26.54
CA PRO A 39 -10.86 -11.12 25.36
C PRO A 39 -12.06 -10.77 24.48
N GLN A 40 -12.23 -9.49 24.18
CA GLN A 40 -13.33 -8.96 23.37
C GLN A 40 -12.80 -8.13 22.20
N ARG A 41 -13.57 -8.07 21.11
CA ARG A 41 -13.39 -7.10 20.01
C ARG A 41 -14.29 -5.90 20.27
N ILE A 42 -13.80 -4.69 20.06
CA ILE A 42 -14.51 -3.43 20.34
C ILE A 42 -14.44 -2.46 19.15
N PRO A 43 -15.35 -1.48 19.02
CA PRO A 43 -15.21 -0.39 18.06
C PRO A 43 -13.89 0.36 18.26
N ASN A 44 -13.23 0.77 17.18
CA ASN A 44 -11.92 1.43 17.25
C ASN A 44 -12.02 2.91 17.64
N ASN A 45 -12.16 3.19 18.93
CA ASN A 45 -12.20 4.53 19.50
C ASN A 45 -10.78 5.15 19.67
N PHE A 46 -9.95 5.07 18.63
CA PHE A 46 -8.62 5.66 18.61
C PHE A 46 -8.71 7.20 18.53
N GLN A 47 -8.03 7.89 19.45
CA GLN A 47 -7.88 9.34 19.45
C GLN A 47 -6.47 9.67 19.92
N THR A 48 -5.65 10.30 19.07
CA THR A 48 -4.25 10.61 19.37
C THR A 48 -4.12 11.44 20.65
N ILE A 49 -3.31 10.96 21.60
CA ILE A 49 -2.89 11.79 22.75
C ILE A 49 -1.79 12.76 22.34
N ILE A 50 -0.99 12.42 21.31
CA ILE A 50 0.13 13.24 20.84
C ILE A 50 -0.39 14.63 20.41
N GLY A 51 0.19 15.68 20.99
CA GLY A 51 -0.23 17.08 20.81
C GLY A 51 -1.31 17.57 21.79
N SER A 52 -1.95 16.68 22.54
CA SER A 52 -2.90 17.06 23.60
C SER A 52 -2.19 17.51 24.88
N ALA A 53 -2.81 18.44 25.62
CA ALA A 53 -2.36 18.80 26.97
C ALA A 53 -2.26 17.58 27.90
N GLY A 54 -1.33 17.62 28.86
CA GLY A 54 -1.06 16.51 29.79
C GLY A 54 -0.36 15.29 29.17
N THR A 55 0.06 15.36 27.91
CA THR A 55 0.76 14.27 27.21
C THR A 55 2.27 14.45 27.28
N TYR A 56 2.98 13.37 27.63
CA TYR A 56 4.42 13.37 27.82
C TYR A 56 5.09 12.34 26.90
N LEU A 57 6.18 12.73 26.24
CA LEU A 57 7.07 11.78 25.56
C LEU A 57 7.85 11.00 26.63
N ILE A 58 7.81 9.67 26.60
CA ILE A 58 8.61 8.84 27.50
C ILE A 58 10.09 9.05 27.15
N PRO A 59 10.95 9.47 28.10
CA PRO A 59 12.34 9.82 27.82
C PRO A 59 13.08 8.74 27.05
N ASN A 60 13.99 9.16 26.16
CA ASN A 60 14.84 8.30 25.34
C ASN A 60 14.13 7.38 24.32
N THR A 61 12.79 7.32 24.25
CA THR A 61 12.07 6.52 23.22
C THR A 61 12.15 7.08 21.81
N SER A 62 12.49 8.37 21.66
CA SER A 62 12.60 9.01 20.35
C SER A 62 13.92 8.69 19.64
N GLY A 63 13.89 8.66 18.31
CA GLY A 63 15.09 8.46 17.48
C GLY A 63 15.68 7.05 17.51
N ARG A 64 14.98 6.04 18.03
CA ARG A 64 15.49 4.67 18.22
C ARG A 64 15.25 3.78 17.01
N TYR A 65 16.21 2.91 16.71
CA TYR A 65 16.17 1.97 15.58
C TYR A 65 15.74 0.58 16.07
N GLY A 66 14.88 -0.10 15.32
CA GLY A 66 14.34 -1.41 15.71
C GLY A 66 15.43 -2.47 15.72
N GLY A 67 15.60 -3.14 16.87
CA GLY A 67 16.67 -4.11 17.11
C GLY A 67 17.95 -3.52 17.74
N SER A 68 18.05 -2.20 17.98
CA SER A 68 19.20 -1.62 18.68
C SER A 68 19.07 -1.73 20.20
N GLN A 69 19.40 -2.91 20.74
CA GLN A 69 19.97 -3.20 22.07
C GLN A 69 19.62 -2.24 23.23
N ASN A 70 18.96 -2.79 24.26
CA ASN A 70 18.80 -2.22 25.61
C ASN A 70 18.21 -0.81 25.73
N TYR A 71 16.88 -0.65 25.76
CA TYR A 71 16.26 0.34 26.65
C TYR A 71 14.80 -0.03 27.00
N ASN A 72 14.59 -0.91 27.99
CA ASN A 72 13.31 -0.97 28.69
C ASN A 72 13.14 0.37 29.46
N PHE A 73 12.25 1.25 28.99
CA PHE A 73 12.13 2.60 29.55
C PHE A 73 11.22 2.62 30.79
N ASN A 74 11.83 2.80 31.96
CA ASN A 74 11.11 3.01 33.23
C ASN A 74 10.24 4.28 33.17
N VAL A 75 8.92 4.10 33.28
CA VAL A 75 8.00 5.21 33.46
C VAL A 75 7.95 5.55 34.95
N THR A 76 8.68 6.59 35.34
CA THR A 76 8.81 7.05 36.74
C THR A 76 8.54 8.55 36.93
N ALA A 77 8.31 9.29 35.85
CA ALA A 77 8.11 10.74 35.89
C ALA A 77 6.64 11.12 36.19
N SER A 78 6.44 12.16 37.00
CA SER A 78 5.12 12.80 37.19
C SER A 78 4.49 13.12 35.83
N PRO A 79 3.20 12.80 35.58
CA PRO A 79 2.12 12.50 36.53
C PRO A 79 1.97 11.04 36.96
N TYR A 80 2.97 10.17 36.71
CA TYR A 80 2.88 8.74 37.06
C TYR A 80 2.77 8.44 38.57
N ASN A 81 3.01 9.42 39.43
CA ASN A 81 3.14 9.24 40.87
C ASN A 81 1.80 8.80 41.50
N GLY A 82 1.65 7.49 41.73
CA GLY A 82 0.49 6.89 42.40
C GLY A 82 -0.66 6.44 41.49
N PHE A 83 -0.42 6.01 40.25
CA PHE A 83 -1.40 5.21 39.48
C PHE A 83 -1.15 3.70 39.75
N PRO A 84 -2.07 2.95 40.38
CA PRO A 84 -1.90 1.53 40.65
C PRO A 84 -2.31 0.70 39.43
N ILE A 85 -1.33 0.13 38.70
CA ILE A 85 -1.64 -0.71 37.53
C ILE A 85 -1.94 -2.14 37.98
N PHE A 86 -3.19 -2.57 37.91
CA PHE A 86 -3.53 -3.99 38.06
C PHE A 86 -3.23 -4.74 36.76
N PHE A 87 -2.40 -5.77 36.83
CA PHE A 87 -2.14 -6.69 35.74
C PHE A 87 -1.98 -8.11 36.30
N LEU A 88 -2.71 -9.07 35.75
CA LEU A 88 -2.59 -10.50 36.10
C LEU A 88 -2.65 -10.76 37.60
N GLY A 89 -3.70 -10.23 38.24
CA GLY A 89 -3.96 -10.47 39.66
C GLY A 89 -3.05 -9.70 40.63
N ASN A 90 -2.13 -8.87 40.14
CA ASN A 90 -1.11 -8.16 40.91
C ASN A 90 -1.16 -6.65 40.63
N TYR A 91 -0.78 -5.82 41.60
CA TYR A 91 -0.66 -4.37 41.43
C TYR A 91 0.80 -3.95 41.21
N TYR A 92 1.01 -3.07 40.24
CA TYR A 92 2.30 -2.57 39.81
C TYR A 92 2.39 -1.05 39.98
N SER A 93 3.49 -0.60 40.57
CA SER A 93 3.84 0.82 40.81
C SER A 93 4.96 1.33 39.90
N THR A 94 5.46 0.50 39.00
CA THR A 94 6.36 0.84 37.89
C THR A 94 6.03 -0.03 36.68
N VAL A 95 6.26 0.48 35.47
CA VAL A 95 6.20 -0.28 34.21
C VAL A 95 7.32 0.14 33.28
N GLN A 96 7.67 -0.76 32.37
CA GLN A 96 8.66 -0.54 31.32
C GLN A 96 7.98 -0.54 29.96
N VAL A 97 8.41 0.32 29.04
CA VAL A 97 7.94 0.29 27.64
C VAL A 97 9.11 0.16 26.67
N ASP A 98 8.85 -0.39 25.50
CA ASP A 98 9.80 -0.43 24.38
C ASP A 98 9.14 0.01 23.06
N VAL A 99 9.96 0.53 22.13
CA VAL A 99 9.49 1.03 20.83
C VAL A 99 8.93 -0.07 19.91
N ALA A 100 9.26 -1.34 20.15
CA ALA A 100 8.75 -2.52 19.45
C ALA A 100 7.25 -2.80 19.69
N GLY A 101 6.58 -2.10 20.62
CA GLY A 101 5.13 -2.19 20.82
C GLY A 101 4.67 -3.04 22.01
N TYR A 102 5.45 -3.09 23.10
CA TYR A 102 5.10 -3.80 24.33
C TYR A 102 5.28 -2.98 25.61
N ILE A 103 4.60 -3.43 26.67
CA ILE A 103 4.76 -2.97 28.06
C ILE A 103 5.20 -4.17 28.92
N GLY A 104 6.32 -4.03 29.62
CA GLY A 104 6.86 -4.98 30.60
C GLY A 104 6.50 -4.59 32.04
N PHE A 105 6.23 -5.58 32.87
CA PHE A 105 5.76 -5.39 34.26
C PHE A 105 6.74 -5.92 35.33
N ASN A 106 7.77 -6.69 34.97
CA ASN A 106 8.60 -7.40 35.94
C ASN A 106 10.07 -7.00 35.86
N GLN A 107 10.55 -6.17 36.81
CA GLN A 107 11.98 -5.98 37.06
C GLN A 107 12.42 -6.57 38.39
N ALA A 108 13.42 -7.46 38.32
CA ALA A 108 14.41 -7.63 39.38
C ALA A 108 15.71 -6.94 38.92
N ASN A 109 15.88 -5.67 39.30
CA ASN A 109 17.12 -4.89 39.28
C ASN A 109 18.14 -5.20 38.15
N TYR A 110 17.84 -4.82 36.89
CA TYR A 110 18.84 -4.90 35.81
C TYR A 110 19.58 -3.55 35.62
N ASN A 111 20.80 -3.46 36.13
CA ASN A 111 21.54 -2.20 36.26
C ASN A 111 22.82 -2.15 35.39
N GLY A 112 22.89 -2.93 34.30
CA GLY A 112 24.09 -3.13 33.48
C GLY A 112 23.92 -2.91 31.98
N TYR A 113 24.99 -2.49 31.31
CA TYR A 113 25.12 -2.52 29.84
C TYR A 113 25.41 -3.97 29.37
N GLY A 114 24.38 -4.81 29.27
CA GLY A 114 24.50 -6.19 28.78
C GLY A 114 24.32 -6.29 27.26
N TRP A 115 25.22 -6.91 26.50
CA TRP A 115 25.05 -7.09 25.04
C TRP A 115 24.03 -8.21 24.73
N GLY A 116 22.75 -7.97 25.02
CA GLY A 116 21.74 -9.01 25.25
C GLY A 116 20.44 -8.91 24.45
N LEU A 117 20.52 -8.87 23.12
CA LEU A 117 19.46 -9.29 22.18
C LEU A 117 17.97 -9.02 22.57
N GLY A 118 17.59 -7.74 22.63
CA GLY A 118 16.22 -7.35 22.31
C GLY A 118 15.93 -7.77 20.87
N SER A 119 15.22 -8.89 20.69
CA SER A 119 15.32 -9.70 19.47
C SER A 119 14.29 -9.29 18.40
N ASN A 120 14.72 -9.35 17.14
CA ASN A 120 13.86 -9.26 15.94
C ASN A 120 12.95 -10.52 15.77
N ASN A 121 12.57 -11.14 16.89
CA ASN A 121 11.85 -12.40 17.03
C ASN A 121 11.21 -12.43 18.42
N PRO A 122 9.96 -12.89 18.59
CA PRO A 122 9.29 -12.90 19.89
C PRO A 122 9.84 -14.05 20.74
N ASN A 123 10.90 -13.76 21.48
CA ASN A 123 11.46 -14.69 22.44
C ASN A 123 10.52 -14.89 23.63
N LEU A 124 9.76 -15.98 23.59
CA LEU A 124 8.94 -16.44 24.71
C LEU A 124 9.78 -17.02 25.87
N ASN A 125 11.07 -17.26 25.64
CA ASN A 125 12.02 -17.90 26.55
C ASN A 125 12.26 -17.20 27.91
N TYR A 126 12.81 -18.00 28.83
CA TYR A 126 13.43 -17.65 30.11
C TYR A 126 14.85 -18.27 30.14
N GLN A 127 15.89 -17.45 30.30
CA GLN A 127 17.28 -17.92 30.42
C GLN A 127 17.83 -17.67 31.83
N GLN A 128 17.90 -18.74 32.64
CA GLN A 128 18.98 -18.86 33.63
C GLN A 128 20.17 -19.53 32.95
N GLY A 129 21.18 -18.72 32.58
CA GLY A 129 22.43 -19.23 32.04
C GLY A 129 23.31 -19.79 33.15
N ILE A 130 23.55 -21.11 33.15
CA ILE A 130 24.39 -21.83 34.14
C ILE A 130 25.79 -21.21 34.33
N TRP A 131 26.31 -20.52 33.32
CA TRP A 131 27.63 -19.87 33.35
C TRP A 131 27.63 -18.37 33.70
N ASN A 132 26.48 -17.69 33.64
CA ASN A 132 26.32 -16.33 34.17
C ASN A 132 24.82 -15.96 34.27
N PRO A 133 24.18 -16.08 35.45
CA PRO A 133 22.74 -15.87 35.59
C PRO A 133 22.28 -14.39 35.51
N SER A 134 23.22 -13.45 35.36
CA SER A 134 23.02 -12.00 35.47
C SER A 134 22.96 -11.24 34.14
N TRP A 135 22.78 -11.92 33.00
CA TRP A 135 22.87 -11.31 31.66
C TRP A 135 21.58 -11.27 30.84
N TYR A 136 20.54 -12.04 31.18
CA TYR A 136 19.36 -12.27 30.32
C TYR A 136 18.02 -12.40 31.09
N SER A 137 17.74 -11.47 32.01
CA SER A 137 16.43 -11.40 32.69
C SER A 137 15.38 -10.75 31.77
N TYR A 138 14.60 -11.57 31.07
CA TYR A 138 13.46 -11.11 30.26
C TYR A 138 12.27 -10.67 31.12
N ASP A 139 11.41 -9.80 30.58
CA ASP A 139 10.08 -9.57 31.14
C ASP A 139 9.27 -10.88 31.10
N ASP A 140 9.00 -11.43 32.28
CA ASP A 140 8.10 -12.58 32.46
C ASP A 140 6.63 -12.18 32.24
N ARG A 141 6.26 -10.92 32.49
CA ARG A 141 4.88 -10.42 32.31
C ARG A 141 4.87 -9.25 31.36
N VAL A 142 4.15 -9.41 30.25
CA VAL A 142 4.16 -8.48 29.11
C VAL A 142 2.75 -8.29 28.55
N LEU A 143 2.42 -7.05 28.19
CA LEU A 143 1.32 -6.69 27.30
C LEU A 143 1.90 -6.35 25.92
N TRP A 144 1.53 -7.12 24.89
CA TRP A 144 1.83 -6.83 23.49
C TRP A 144 0.67 -6.01 22.90
N ALA A 145 0.90 -4.72 22.66
CA ALA A 145 -0.11 -3.84 22.08
C ALA A 145 -0.12 -3.95 20.54
N TYR A 146 1.06 -4.01 19.93
CA TYR A 146 1.31 -4.35 18.53
C TYR A 146 2.79 -4.72 18.36
N TRP A 147 3.21 -5.84 18.95
CA TRP A 147 4.62 -6.20 19.07
C TRP A 147 5.22 -6.67 17.73
N SER A 148 6.24 -5.99 17.20
CA SER A 148 6.92 -6.29 15.92
C SER A 148 8.27 -5.54 15.81
N ASP A 149 9.02 -5.71 14.70
CA ASP A 149 10.20 -4.89 14.37
C ASP A 149 9.82 -3.41 14.10
N LEU A 150 9.57 -2.63 15.15
CA LEU A 150 9.16 -1.23 15.04
C LEU A 150 10.29 -0.28 15.44
N ARG A 151 10.27 0.93 14.88
CA ARG A 151 11.26 1.98 15.16
C ARG A 151 10.66 3.38 15.19
N SER A 152 11.20 4.25 16.04
CA SER A 152 10.86 5.68 16.11
C SER A 152 11.82 6.56 15.29
N SER A 153 13.05 6.08 15.03
CA SER A 153 14.01 6.73 14.12
C SER A 153 13.43 6.92 12.72
N GLY A 154 13.56 8.13 12.19
CA GLY A 154 13.04 8.51 10.87
C GLY A 154 11.56 8.90 10.83
N VAL A 155 10.84 8.88 11.96
CA VAL A 155 9.47 9.44 12.05
C VAL A 155 9.57 10.87 12.60
N THR A 156 9.27 11.87 11.76
CA THR A 156 9.57 13.29 12.05
C THR A 156 8.35 14.16 12.32
N SER A 157 7.14 13.72 11.94
CA SER A 157 5.90 14.48 12.18
C SER A 157 4.69 13.57 12.45
N PRO A 158 4.06 13.69 13.64
CA PRO A 158 4.72 14.06 14.89
C PRO A 158 5.98 13.22 15.12
N THR A 159 6.89 13.72 15.96
CA THR A 159 8.14 13.02 16.32
C THR A 159 7.87 11.57 16.75
N GLY A 160 8.66 10.63 16.24
CA GLY A 160 8.58 9.23 16.64
C GLY A 160 8.97 9.02 18.09
N GLY A 161 8.29 8.10 18.77
CA GLY A 161 8.54 7.76 20.18
C GLY A 161 7.37 7.01 20.80
N VAL A 162 7.42 6.82 22.12
CA VAL A 162 6.28 6.35 22.92
C VAL A 162 5.85 7.47 23.85
N TYR A 163 4.57 7.82 23.81
CA TYR A 163 3.95 8.87 24.60
C TYR A 163 3.05 8.26 25.67
N TYR A 164 2.81 9.00 26.75
CA TYR A 164 1.78 8.65 27.74
C TYR A 164 0.98 9.86 28.22
N ARG A 165 -0.25 9.59 28.67
CA ARG A 165 -1.14 10.53 29.36
C ARG A 165 -1.93 9.77 30.41
N VAL A 166 -2.23 10.43 31.53
CA VAL A 166 -3.16 9.93 32.55
C VAL A 166 -4.37 10.84 32.57
N ASP A 167 -5.54 10.30 32.24
CA ASP A 167 -6.82 11.01 32.22
C ASP A 167 -7.66 10.66 33.46
N GLY A 168 -8.49 11.60 33.93
CA GLY A 168 -9.43 11.39 35.04
C GLY A 168 -8.84 11.64 36.43
N VAL A 169 -9.59 11.22 37.46
CA VAL A 169 -9.22 11.35 38.89
C VAL A 169 -9.35 10.01 39.60
N SER A 170 -8.50 9.76 40.60
CA SER A 170 -8.51 8.52 41.40
C SER A 170 -9.89 8.31 42.06
N PRO A 171 -10.45 7.09 42.08
CA PRO A 171 -9.90 5.81 41.61
C PRO A 171 -10.27 5.46 40.15
N ASN A 172 -10.73 6.42 39.33
CA ASN A 172 -11.29 6.18 38.00
C ASN A 172 -10.39 6.71 36.86
N ARG A 173 -9.06 6.63 37.01
CA ARG A 173 -8.12 7.11 35.98
C ARG A 173 -7.94 6.12 34.83
N VAL A 174 -7.53 6.65 33.69
CA VAL A 174 -7.10 5.88 32.52
C VAL A 174 -5.68 6.29 32.13
N MET A 175 -4.74 5.34 32.15
CA MET A 175 -3.39 5.55 31.64
C MET A 175 -3.33 5.11 30.18
N THR A 176 -3.17 6.06 29.26
CA THR A 176 -2.99 5.79 27.83
C THR A 176 -1.51 5.85 27.47
N PHE A 177 -1.01 4.79 26.85
CA PHE A 177 0.25 4.75 26.12
C PHE A 177 -0.02 4.86 24.63
N GLU A 178 0.77 5.62 23.88
CA GLU A 178 0.69 5.70 22.40
C GLU A 178 2.06 5.58 21.76
N TRP A 179 2.20 4.68 20.80
CA TRP A 179 3.40 4.53 19.97
C TRP A 179 3.23 5.31 18.67
N ARG A 180 4.23 6.10 18.28
CA ARG A 180 4.38 6.74 16.95
C ARG A 180 5.63 6.16 16.30
N VAL A 181 5.45 5.12 15.48
CA VAL A 181 6.54 4.26 14.99
C VAL A 181 6.27 3.72 13.58
N MET A 182 7.31 3.26 12.89
CA MET A 182 7.25 2.60 11.59
C MET A 182 7.87 1.20 11.63
N GLY A 183 7.61 0.36 10.61
CA GLY A 183 8.35 -0.88 10.40
C GLY A 183 9.84 -0.63 10.13
N ALA A 184 10.71 -1.46 10.72
CA ALA A 184 12.16 -1.27 10.64
C ALA A 184 12.77 -1.78 9.33
N TYR A 185 12.44 -2.99 8.89
CA TYR A 185 13.07 -3.63 7.74
C TYR A 185 12.21 -3.51 6.48
N TYR A 186 11.08 -4.24 6.40
CA TYR A 186 10.19 -4.23 5.23
C TYR A 186 8.70 -4.18 5.60
N PRO A 187 7.87 -3.45 4.84
CA PRO A 187 8.26 -2.23 4.13
C PRO A 187 8.70 -1.16 5.15
N SER A 188 9.80 -0.47 4.88
CA SER A 188 10.25 0.64 5.72
C SER A 188 9.50 1.93 5.37
N ALA A 189 9.58 2.95 6.24
CA ALA A 189 8.99 4.29 6.02
C ALA A 189 7.45 4.37 5.97
N ASN A 190 6.74 3.40 6.55
CA ASN A 190 5.30 3.49 6.83
C ASN A 190 5.02 3.74 8.34
N PRO A 191 4.80 5.01 8.79
CA PRO A 191 4.62 5.36 10.20
C PRO A 191 3.15 5.36 10.63
N GLY A 192 2.80 4.42 11.51
CA GLY A 192 1.48 4.33 12.13
C GLY A 192 1.45 4.77 13.59
N ASN A 193 0.26 4.70 14.17
CA ASN A 193 0.03 4.95 15.60
C ASN A 193 -0.82 3.84 16.20
N PHE A 194 -0.56 3.44 17.44
CA PHE A 194 -1.44 2.53 18.21
C PHE A 194 -1.34 2.83 19.70
N GLN A 195 -2.36 2.43 20.45
CA GLN A 195 -2.56 2.76 21.86
C GLN A 195 -2.82 1.53 22.71
N ALA A 196 -2.35 1.58 23.95
CA ALA A 196 -2.81 0.72 25.04
C ALA A 196 -3.35 1.61 26.17
N LYS A 197 -4.62 1.40 26.54
CA LYS A 197 -5.30 2.11 27.63
C LYS A 197 -5.50 1.14 28.80
N ILE A 198 -4.94 1.49 29.95
CA ILE A 198 -5.04 0.71 31.20
C ILE A 198 -5.95 1.48 32.16
N TYR A 199 -6.96 0.81 32.70
CA TYR A 199 -7.99 1.43 33.53
C TYR A 199 -7.76 1.10 35.02
N GLU A 200 -7.86 2.12 35.87
CA GLU A 200 -7.80 1.99 37.33
C GLU A 200 -9.05 1.29 37.89
N THR A 201 -10.21 1.53 37.27
CA THR A 201 -11.49 0.84 37.50
C THR A 201 -12.23 0.52 36.18
N PRO A 202 -12.92 -0.64 36.07
CA PRO A 202 -12.67 -1.85 36.85
C PRO A 202 -11.21 -2.29 36.69
N SER A 203 -10.57 -2.63 37.81
CA SER A 203 -9.11 -2.58 37.91
C SER A 203 -8.39 -3.50 36.93
N GLY A 204 -7.56 -2.91 36.08
CA GLY A 204 -6.74 -3.65 35.11
C GLY A 204 -7.49 -4.12 33.87
N LYS A 205 -8.68 -3.58 33.57
CA LYS A 205 -9.22 -3.61 32.21
C LYS A 205 -8.23 -2.92 31.28
N ILE A 206 -7.93 -3.56 30.15
CA ILE A 206 -7.03 -3.06 29.11
C ILE A 206 -7.82 -2.90 27.81
N GLU A 207 -7.62 -1.80 27.09
CA GLU A 207 -8.18 -1.60 25.75
C GLU A 207 -7.05 -1.22 24.78
N LEU A 208 -7.02 -1.87 23.61
CA LEU A 208 -6.03 -1.67 22.55
C LEU A 208 -6.70 -1.03 21.34
N PHE A 209 -6.16 0.11 20.88
CA PHE A 209 -6.73 0.91 19.80
C PHE A 209 -5.68 1.22 18.74
N TYR A 210 -6.10 1.42 17.49
CA TYR A 210 -5.19 1.51 16.34
C TYR A 210 -5.51 2.74 15.49
N GLY A 211 -4.49 3.51 15.10
CA GLY A 211 -4.67 4.72 14.31
C GLY A 211 -5.02 4.43 12.84
N PRO A 212 -5.57 5.40 12.10
CA PRO A 212 -5.98 5.19 10.70
C PRO A 212 -4.80 4.85 9.77
N ASN A 213 -3.58 5.25 10.12
CA ASN A 213 -2.36 4.92 9.39
C ASN A 213 -1.85 3.54 9.83
N SER A 214 -2.19 2.49 9.09
CA SER A 214 -1.79 1.11 9.38
C SER A 214 -0.31 0.85 9.13
N ILE A 215 0.40 0.27 10.12
CA ILE A 215 1.75 -0.29 9.92
C ILE A 215 1.62 -1.61 9.15
N ASN A 216 1.41 -1.49 7.85
CA ASN A 216 1.38 -2.59 6.90
C ASN A 216 2.79 -3.22 6.83
N ARG A 217 2.89 -4.51 7.14
CA ARG A 217 4.10 -5.33 7.14
C ARG A 217 4.25 -6.23 5.93
N THR A 218 3.28 -6.15 4.99
CA THR A 218 3.14 -6.97 3.78
C THR A 218 3.19 -8.47 4.08
N LYS A 219 2.02 -9.11 4.18
CA LYS A 219 1.90 -10.57 4.31
C LYS A 219 2.74 -11.24 3.20
N PRO A 220 3.74 -12.08 3.53
CA PRO A 220 4.53 -12.78 2.53
C PRO A 220 3.63 -13.57 1.58
N THR A 221 3.88 -13.44 0.28
CA THR A 221 3.37 -14.40 -0.70
C THR A 221 4.10 -15.74 -0.51
N ASP A 222 3.56 -16.83 -1.07
CA ASP A 222 4.22 -18.15 -1.02
C ASP A 222 5.49 -18.24 -1.91
N ASN A 223 6.05 -17.10 -2.34
CA ASN A 223 7.31 -17.03 -3.08
C ASN A 223 8.51 -17.17 -2.11
N PRO A 224 9.33 -18.23 -2.21
CA PRO A 224 10.34 -18.58 -1.22
C PRO A 224 11.57 -17.66 -1.17
N GLN A 225 11.70 -16.64 -2.02
CA GLN A 225 12.92 -15.81 -2.10
C GLN A 225 12.93 -14.55 -1.20
N TYR A 226 11.80 -14.09 -0.67
CA TYR A 226 11.72 -12.80 0.06
C TYR A 226 10.86 -12.84 1.35
N THR A 227 10.81 -13.98 2.04
CA THR A 227 9.93 -14.21 3.19
C THR A 227 10.45 -13.61 4.52
N LEU A 228 10.50 -12.28 4.64
CA LEU A 228 10.83 -11.56 5.89
C LEU A 228 9.71 -10.60 6.35
N GLY A 229 8.45 -10.98 6.11
CA GLY A 229 7.29 -10.32 6.70
C GLY A 229 7.00 -10.87 8.10
N TYR A 230 7.59 -10.27 9.14
CA TYR A 230 7.15 -10.52 10.52
C TYR A 230 5.95 -9.62 10.83
N GLY A 231 4.73 -10.16 10.84
CA GLY A 231 3.56 -9.47 11.37
C GLY A 231 3.68 -9.23 12.89
N ALA A 232 2.69 -8.57 13.48
CA ALA A 232 2.68 -8.25 14.89
C ALA A 232 1.98 -9.32 15.76
N LEU A 233 2.45 -9.46 17.00
CA LEU A 233 1.71 -10.08 18.10
C LEU A 233 0.85 -9.03 18.83
N VAL A 234 -0.35 -9.43 19.21
CA VAL A 234 -1.26 -8.65 20.06
C VAL A 234 -1.78 -9.59 21.16
N GLY A 235 -1.74 -9.18 22.43
CA GLY A 235 -2.12 -10.04 23.55
C GLY A 235 -1.23 -9.89 24.79
N ILE A 236 -1.11 -10.96 25.59
CA ILE A 236 -0.40 -10.96 26.88
C ILE A 236 0.42 -12.24 27.12
N LYS A 237 1.51 -12.09 27.89
CA LYS A 237 2.43 -13.15 28.34
C LYS A 237 2.46 -13.22 29.87
N ASN A 238 2.57 -14.42 30.44
CA ASN A 238 2.89 -14.65 31.85
C ASN A 238 3.82 -15.84 32.02
N LEU A 239 5.00 -15.53 32.54
CA LEU A 239 6.19 -16.39 32.64
C LEU A 239 6.81 -16.71 31.27
N GLY A 240 8.13 -16.83 31.23
CA GLY A 240 8.86 -17.33 30.07
C GLY A 240 8.86 -18.87 29.96
N GLN A 241 9.30 -19.36 28.80
CA GLN A 241 9.49 -20.78 28.51
C GLN A 241 10.85 -21.27 29.03
N GLN A 242 10.91 -22.49 29.56
CA GLN A 242 12.20 -23.07 29.97
C GLN A 242 13.07 -23.32 28.73
N THR A 243 14.29 -22.78 28.75
CA THR A 243 15.26 -23.03 27.68
C THR A 243 15.84 -24.44 27.75
N ALA A 244 16.16 -25.01 26.58
CA ALA A 244 16.54 -26.42 26.38
C ALA A 244 17.92 -26.84 26.95
N ARG A 245 18.41 -26.19 28.00
CA ARG A 245 19.60 -26.57 28.78
C ARG A 245 19.28 -27.14 30.17
N SER A 246 18.01 -27.39 30.48
CA SER A 246 17.65 -28.23 31.63
C SER A 246 18.03 -29.69 31.34
N THR A 247 19.21 -30.12 31.77
CA THR A 247 19.78 -31.45 31.49
C THR A 247 19.21 -32.56 32.37
N SER A 248 17.93 -32.47 32.77
CA SER A 248 17.22 -33.52 33.49
C SER A 248 16.52 -34.45 32.50
N PRO A 249 16.93 -35.74 32.35
CA PRO A 249 16.28 -36.71 31.48
C PRO A 249 15.00 -37.28 32.11
N THR A 250 14.15 -36.41 32.65
CA THR A 250 12.84 -36.76 33.16
C THR A 250 11.82 -36.71 32.03
N THR A 251 11.51 -37.86 31.44
CA THR A 251 10.25 -38.05 30.69
C THR A 251 9.07 -37.58 31.56
N PRO A 252 8.11 -36.78 31.06
CA PRO A 252 7.73 -36.61 29.64
C PRO A 252 8.54 -35.57 28.83
N PRO A 253 8.26 -35.39 27.52
CA PRO A 253 8.74 -34.25 26.72
C PRO A 253 8.36 -32.88 27.34
N PRO A 254 8.96 -31.75 26.90
CA PRO A 254 8.58 -30.42 27.38
C PRO A 254 7.07 -30.21 27.25
N VAL A 255 6.41 -30.05 28.40
CA VAL A 255 4.95 -30.14 28.51
C VAL A 255 4.29 -28.93 27.87
N ASN A 256 3.21 -29.20 27.14
CA ASN A 256 2.37 -28.28 26.38
C ASN A 256 2.25 -26.89 27.06
N ASP A 257 2.67 -25.81 26.40
CA ASP A 257 2.55 -24.42 26.91
C ASP A 257 1.09 -23.88 26.84
N GLU A 258 0.10 -24.73 27.14
CA GLU A 258 -1.34 -24.44 27.21
C GLU A 258 -1.72 -23.36 28.24
N SER A 259 -0.74 -22.79 28.94
CA SER A 259 -0.93 -21.92 30.09
C SER A 259 0.18 -20.87 30.27
N LYS A 260 0.61 -20.17 29.19
CA LYS A 260 1.56 -19.03 29.31
C LYS A 260 1.27 -17.75 28.49
N PHE A 261 0.35 -17.81 27.51
CA PHE A 261 -0.01 -16.65 26.68
C PHE A 261 -1.53 -16.56 26.42
N LEU A 262 -2.00 -15.38 26.06
CA LEU A 262 -3.27 -15.14 25.37
C LEU A 262 -2.90 -14.29 24.16
N VAL A 263 -3.10 -14.83 22.96
CA VAL A 263 -2.81 -14.15 21.68
C VAL A 263 -4.13 -13.83 21.01
N LEU A 264 -4.37 -12.54 20.77
CA LEU A 264 -5.52 -12.03 20.02
C LEU A 264 -5.28 -12.30 18.53
N LEU A 265 -6.32 -12.73 17.81
CA LEU A 265 -6.20 -13.17 16.41
C LEU A 265 -6.60 -12.08 15.41
N ASP A 266 -5.99 -12.09 14.22
CA ASP A 266 -6.39 -11.20 13.12
C ASP A 266 -7.85 -11.50 12.67
N PRO A 267 -8.78 -10.56 12.86
CA PRO A 267 -10.20 -10.73 12.51
C PRO A 267 -10.46 -10.90 11.01
N SER A 268 -9.51 -10.49 10.15
CA SER A 268 -9.61 -10.63 8.69
C SER A 268 -9.25 -12.04 8.19
N GLN A 269 -8.69 -12.87 9.07
CA GLN A 269 -8.29 -14.26 8.77
C GLN A 269 -9.08 -15.26 9.63
N VAL A 270 -9.40 -14.91 10.88
CA VAL A 270 -10.19 -15.74 11.80
C VAL A 270 -11.37 -14.92 12.33
N PRO A 271 -12.53 -14.91 11.66
CA PRO A 271 -13.61 -13.97 11.94
C PRO A 271 -14.33 -14.20 13.27
N ASP A 272 -14.28 -15.41 13.83
CA ASP A 272 -15.10 -15.85 14.97
C ASP A 272 -14.31 -16.02 16.27
N THR A 273 -13.09 -16.54 16.21
CA THR A 273 -12.22 -16.70 17.40
C THR A 273 -11.51 -15.39 17.75
N VAL A 274 -11.81 -14.81 18.92
CA VAL A 274 -11.19 -13.53 19.34
C VAL A 274 -9.73 -13.70 19.75
N ALA A 275 -9.43 -14.74 20.53
CA ALA A 275 -8.10 -15.06 21.02
C ALA A 275 -7.91 -16.57 21.13
N ILE A 276 -6.65 -16.98 21.22
CA ILE A 276 -6.22 -18.32 21.60
C ILE A 276 -5.30 -18.25 22.81
N THR A 277 -5.34 -19.31 23.60
CA THR A 277 -4.61 -19.42 24.88
C THR A 277 -3.71 -20.65 24.93
N THR A 278 -3.81 -21.50 23.91
CA THR A 278 -3.01 -22.70 23.72
C THR A 278 -2.32 -22.61 22.35
N ALA A 279 -1.06 -23.00 22.32
CA ALA A 279 -0.28 -23.21 21.11
C ALA A 279 0.82 -24.22 21.46
N ARG A 280 1.08 -25.19 20.58
CA ARG A 280 2.27 -26.03 20.72
C ARG A 280 3.50 -25.20 20.40
N THR A 281 4.66 -25.66 20.84
CA THR A 281 5.96 -25.09 20.49
C THR A 281 6.85 -26.17 19.90
N PHE A 282 7.76 -25.77 19.00
CA PHE A 282 8.70 -26.69 18.36
C PHE A 282 10.15 -26.29 18.63
N TYR A 283 11.01 -27.30 18.65
CA TYR A 283 12.45 -27.16 18.81
C TYR A 283 13.12 -27.02 17.44
N TYR A 284 14.01 -26.04 17.28
CA TYR A 284 14.79 -25.84 16.08
C TYR A 284 16.28 -26.09 16.36
N ALA A 285 16.88 -27.08 15.67
CA ALA A 285 18.18 -27.64 16.04
C ALA A 285 19.39 -26.69 15.90
N ASN A 286 19.29 -25.61 15.10
CA ASN A 286 20.42 -24.73 14.76
C ASN A 286 20.29 -23.27 15.25
N VAL A 287 19.22 -22.90 15.96
CA VAL A 287 19.13 -21.62 16.69
C VAL A 287 18.51 -21.90 18.05
N TYR A 288 19.11 -21.37 19.12
CA TYR A 288 18.88 -21.78 20.51
C TYR A 288 17.57 -21.28 21.16
N TYR A 289 16.47 -21.24 20.39
CA TYR A 289 15.18 -20.67 20.78
C TYR A 289 14.01 -21.62 20.50
N GLN A 290 12.91 -21.46 21.25
CA GLN A 290 11.64 -22.15 20.99
C GLN A 290 10.67 -21.18 20.31
N PHE A 291 9.88 -21.68 19.37
CA PHE A 291 8.83 -20.93 18.67
C PHE A 291 7.50 -21.67 18.75
N PRO A 292 6.35 -20.99 18.88
CA PRO A 292 5.05 -21.61 18.71
C PRO A 292 4.86 -22.21 17.30
N GLU A 293 4.11 -23.31 17.17
CA GLU A 293 3.68 -23.95 15.91
C GLU A 293 2.98 -22.95 14.96
N LEU A 294 2.38 -21.91 15.56
CA LEU A 294 1.77 -20.75 14.90
C LEU A 294 2.77 -19.78 14.25
N TYR A 295 4.07 -20.07 14.30
CA TYR A 295 5.14 -19.37 13.58
C TYR A 295 5.38 -19.95 12.17
N ALA A 296 4.41 -20.76 11.73
CA ALA A 296 4.26 -21.40 10.45
C ALA A 296 5.31 -22.48 10.15
N TYR A 297 4.82 -23.68 9.83
CA TYR A 297 5.65 -24.71 9.23
C TYR A 297 4.83 -25.59 8.28
N TYR A 298 5.47 -25.98 7.18
CA TYR A 298 5.07 -27.15 6.40
C TYR A 298 6.34 -27.94 6.10
N MET A 299 6.38 -29.20 6.52
CA MET A 299 7.62 -29.98 6.54
C MET A 299 7.93 -30.58 5.16
N SER A 300 8.58 -29.80 4.29
CA SER A 300 9.15 -30.35 3.05
C SER A 300 10.35 -31.25 3.40
N TYR A 301 10.27 -32.53 3.02
CA TYR A 301 11.33 -33.54 3.21
C TYR A 301 12.51 -33.32 2.23
N ALA A 302 13.11 -32.13 2.23
CA ALA A 302 14.22 -31.73 1.36
C ALA A 302 15.37 -31.12 2.17
N GLY A 303 16.52 -31.80 2.23
CA GLY A 303 17.65 -31.42 3.07
C GLY A 303 18.48 -30.25 2.54
N ASN A 304 18.03 -29.02 2.78
CA ASN A 304 18.73 -27.78 2.44
C ASN A 304 18.73 -26.84 3.67
N PRO A 305 19.84 -26.19 4.08
CA PRO A 305 19.94 -25.54 5.40
C PRO A 305 19.30 -24.13 5.48
N TYR A 306 18.44 -23.76 4.53
CA TYR A 306 17.73 -22.48 4.50
C TYR A 306 16.26 -22.67 4.89
N VAL A 307 15.82 -21.94 5.92
CA VAL A 307 14.45 -22.01 6.45
C VAL A 307 13.55 -21.03 5.70
N TYR A 308 12.41 -21.52 5.20
CA TYR A 308 11.40 -20.71 4.54
C TYR A 308 10.24 -20.41 5.49
N TYR A 309 10.01 -19.13 5.80
CA TYR A 309 8.91 -18.70 6.65
C TYR A 309 7.63 -18.52 5.80
N ARG A 310 6.60 -19.35 6.01
CA ARG A 310 5.25 -19.03 5.49
C ARG A 310 4.59 -17.97 6.35
N ALA A 311 3.66 -17.21 5.77
CA ALA A 311 2.86 -16.25 6.52
C ALA A 311 1.89 -16.98 7.47
N SER A 312 1.88 -16.63 8.75
CA SER A 312 0.93 -17.20 9.71
C SER A 312 -0.45 -16.54 9.53
N PRO A 313 -1.55 -17.28 9.37
CA PRO A 313 -2.88 -16.69 9.24
C PRO A 313 -3.38 -16.05 10.55
N TYR A 314 -2.64 -16.18 11.65
CA TYR A 314 -3.05 -15.73 12.98
C TYR A 314 -2.53 -14.34 13.36
N TRP A 315 -1.52 -13.81 12.65
CA TRP A 315 -0.81 -12.58 13.01
C TRP A 315 -1.31 -11.35 12.28
N HIS A 316 -1.15 -10.19 12.91
CA HIS A 316 -1.51 -8.89 12.34
C HIS A 316 -0.43 -8.37 11.39
N TYR A 317 -0.63 -8.54 10.08
CA TYR A 317 0.21 -7.91 9.05
C TYR A 317 -0.15 -6.44 8.81
N GLN A 318 -1.25 -5.99 9.41
CA GLN A 318 -1.82 -4.66 9.38
C GLN A 318 -2.64 -4.48 10.67
N PHE A 319 -3.04 -3.26 11.00
CA PHE A 319 -3.97 -3.05 12.12
C PHE A 319 -5.30 -3.81 11.90
N PRO A 320 -5.89 -4.38 12.97
CA PRO A 320 -6.99 -5.34 12.87
C PRO A 320 -8.26 -4.71 12.26
N THR A 321 -8.85 -5.41 11.28
CA THR A 321 -10.09 -4.98 10.60
C THR A 321 -11.12 -6.12 10.53
N LYS A 322 -12.36 -5.87 10.97
CA LYS A 322 -13.49 -6.79 10.73
C LYS A 322 -14.43 -6.15 9.70
N ASN A 323 -14.77 -6.89 8.65
CA ASN A 323 -15.63 -6.42 7.55
C ASN A 323 -15.17 -5.07 6.94
N GLY A 324 -13.85 -4.88 6.79
CA GLY A 324 -13.24 -3.65 6.29
C GLY A 324 -13.17 -2.48 7.30
N GLN A 325 -13.87 -2.55 8.42
CA GLN A 325 -13.79 -1.54 9.49
C GLN A 325 -12.67 -1.88 10.48
N GLN A 326 -11.88 -0.86 10.86
CA GLN A 326 -10.86 -1.00 11.89
C GLN A 326 -11.49 -1.25 13.27
N ILE A 327 -10.95 -2.20 14.03
CA ILE A 327 -11.44 -2.55 15.37
C ILE A 327 -10.35 -2.33 16.43
N GLY A 328 -10.76 -2.25 17.69
CA GLY A 328 -9.88 -2.40 18.85
C GLY A 328 -10.09 -3.75 19.53
N TYR A 329 -9.29 -4.02 20.57
CA TYR A 329 -9.47 -5.14 21.49
C TYR A 329 -9.68 -4.66 22.92
N ARG A 330 -10.35 -5.47 23.73
CA ARG A 330 -10.42 -5.32 25.19
C ARG A 330 -10.01 -6.61 25.86
N LEU A 331 -9.29 -6.50 26.97
CA LEU A 331 -9.06 -7.57 27.94
C LEU A 331 -9.70 -7.12 29.26
N THR A 332 -10.80 -7.76 29.67
CA THR A 332 -11.49 -7.47 30.94
C THR A 332 -11.10 -8.54 31.96
N PRO A 333 -10.57 -8.19 33.15
CA PRO A 333 -10.13 -9.21 34.10
C PRO A 333 -11.33 -9.86 34.79
N LEU A 334 -11.32 -11.20 34.84
CA LEU A 334 -12.33 -12.06 35.47
C LEU A 334 -12.03 -12.18 36.97
N MET A 335 -12.55 -11.22 37.71
CA MET A 335 -12.61 -11.18 39.16
C MET A 335 -13.85 -11.88 39.69
N ASP A 336 -14.94 -11.86 38.93
CA ASP A 336 -16.30 -12.12 39.38
C ASP A 336 -17.08 -12.91 38.29
N ASP A 337 -17.07 -14.25 38.37
CA ASP A 337 -17.57 -15.15 37.30
C ASP A 337 -17.94 -16.54 37.88
N VAL A 338 -19.18 -17.02 37.67
CA VAL A 338 -19.70 -18.32 38.11
C VAL A 338 -20.53 -19.01 37.02
N THR A 339 -20.03 -20.13 36.50
CA THR A 339 -20.68 -20.92 35.45
C THR A 339 -21.29 -22.24 35.93
N PRO A 340 -22.38 -22.75 35.33
CA PRO A 340 -22.79 -24.16 35.40
C PRO A 340 -21.95 -25.09 34.48
N ASP A 341 -21.14 -25.97 35.08
CA ASP A 341 -20.32 -26.99 34.39
C ASP A 341 -21.14 -28.07 33.68
N SER A 342 -22.16 -28.58 34.37
CA SER A 342 -22.85 -29.84 34.03
C SER A 342 -24.22 -29.93 34.68
N LEU A 343 -25.10 -30.75 34.10
CA LEU A 343 -26.52 -30.87 34.41
C LEU A 343 -26.96 -32.33 34.22
N TRP A 344 -27.67 -32.90 35.19
CA TRP A 344 -28.22 -34.25 35.15
C TRP A 344 -29.57 -34.34 35.87
N PHE A 345 -30.30 -35.43 35.62
CA PHE A 345 -31.67 -35.64 36.09
C PHE A 345 -31.77 -36.91 36.95
N THR A 346 -32.49 -36.84 38.07
CA THR A 346 -32.70 -37.97 38.99
C THR A 346 -34.17 -38.38 38.99
N PRO A 347 -34.53 -39.68 38.91
CA PRO A 347 -33.63 -40.83 38.73
C PRO A 347 -32.99 -40.83 37.34
N GLU A 348 -31.73 -41.25 37.24
CA GLU A 348 -31.02 -41.30 35.96
C GLU A 348 -31.66 -42.32 35.00
N ARG A 349 -31.82 -41.94 33.73
CA ARG A 349 -32.42 -42.77 32.69
C ARG A 349 -31.60 -42.69 31.41
N LYS A 350 -31.54 -43.79 30.66
CA LYS A 350 -30.92 -43.82 29.32
C LYS A 350 -31.57 -42.75 28.45
N ALA A 351 -30.75 -41.86 27.87
CA ALA A 351 -31.18 -40.70 27.08
C ALA A 351 -32.18 -39.75 27.79
N ASN A 352 -32.25 -39.76 29.13
CA ASN A 352 -33.19 -38.96 29.92
C ASN A 352 -34.67 -39.12 29.51
N VAL A 353 -35.09 -40.35 29.18
CA VAL A 353 -36.48 -40.67 28.79
C VAL A 353 -37.27 -41.18 30.00
N TYR A 354 -38.47 -40.62 30.21
CA TYR A 354 -39.35 -40.88 31.35
C TYR A 354 -40.80 -41.13 30.90
N LEU A 355 -41.54 -41.88 31.72
CA LEU A 355 -42.98 -42.12 31.54
C LEU A 355 -43.79 -40.93 32.08
N GLY A 356 -45.02 -40.78 31.59
CA GLY A 356 -46.02 -39.89 32.19
C GLY A 356 -46.14 -40.10 33.71
N GLY A 357 -46.23 -39.02 34.47
CA GLY A 357 -46.33 -39.03 35.93
C GLY A 357 -45.01 -39.28 36.69
N SER A 358 -43.87 -39.38 36.00
CA SER A 358 -42.56 -39.55 36.65
C SER A 358 -42.19 -38.35 37.53
N SER A 359 -41.61 -38.60 38.71
CA SER A 359 -40.93 -37.57 39.50
C SER A 359 -39.50 -37.36 39.00
N ILE A 360 -39.14 -36.12 38.61
CA ILE A 360 -37.84 -35.78 38.03
C ILE A 360 -37.19 -34.61 38.78
N THR A 361 -36.06 -34.85 39.43
CA THR A 361 -35.27 -33.82 40.11
C THR A 361 -34.14 -33.34 39.20
N ILE A 362 -33.94 -32.01 39.13
CA ILE A 362 -32.87 -31.38 38.36
C ILE A 362 -31.66 -31.17 39.26
N ASN A 363 -30.46 -31.52 38.79
CA ASN A 363 -29.21 -31.30 39.50
C ASN A 363 -28.19 -30.67 38.56
N ALA A 364 -27.30 -29.84 39.11
CA ALA A 364 -26.22 -29.23 38.36
C ALA A 364 -24.96 -29.05 39.22
N GLN A 365 -23.82 -28.82 38.56
CA GLN A 365 -22.57 -28.43 39.19
C GLN A 365 -22.13 -27.07 38.67
N PHE A 366 -21.63 -26.21 39.56
CA PHE A 366 -21.15 -24.86 39.24
C PHE A 366 -19.67 -24.72 39.61
N THR A 367 -18.91 -23.94 38.82
CA THR A 367 -17.53 -23.52 39.12
C THR A 367 -17.45 -22.02 39.32
N ASN A 368 -16.70 -21.57 40.32
CA ASN A 368 -16.29 -20.17 40.46
C ASN A 368 -15.06 -19.92 39.56
N PHE A 369 -15.25 -19.31 38.38
CA PHE A 369 -14.11 -18.95 37.50
C PHE A 369 -13.52 -17.58 37.81
N GLY A 370 -14.25 -16.71 38.52
CA GLY A 370 -13.74 -15.43 39.02
C GLY A 370 -12.66 -15.58 40.10
N LYS A 371 -11.70 -14.66 40.12
CA LYS A 371 -10.64 -14.62 41.16
C LYS A 371 -11.19 -14.47 42.58
N ASN A 372 -12.30 -13.77 42.76
CA ASN A 372 -12.90 -13.49 44.06
C ASN A 372 -13.51 -14.74 44.69
N VAL A 373 -13.44 -14.85 46.02
CA VAL A 373 -14.08 -15.94 46.76
C VAL A 373 -15.60 -15.79 46.69
N ARG A 374 -16.32 -16.89 46.46
CA ARG A 374 -17.78 -16.93 46.34
C ARG A 374 -18.44 -17.73 47.44
N GLN A 375 -19.60 -17.28 47.89
CA GLN A 375 -20.46 -18.00 48.82
C GLN A 375 -21.92 -17.63 48.56
N ASN A 376 -22.84 -18.58 48.80
CA ASN A 376 -24.29 -18.42 48.74
C ASN A 376 -24.81 -17.81 47.42
N VAL A 377 -24.24 -18.22 46.28
CA VAL A 377 -24.65 -17.72 44.96
C VAL A 377 -26.00 -18.35 44.58
N PRO A 378 -27.07 -17.57 44.34
CA PRO A 378 -28.35 -18.13 43.93
C PRO A 378 -28.26 -18.70 42.52
N VAL A 379 -29.01 -19.79 42.27
CA VAL A 379 -29.06 -20.45 40.96
C VAL A 379 -30.49 -20.91 40.65
N LYS A 380 -30.85 -21.00 39.36
CA LYS A 380 -32.16 -21.50 38.92
C LYS A 380 -32.07 -22.43 37.72
N ALA A 381 -33.09 -23.25 37.54
CA ALA A 381 -33.39 -23.97 36.31
C ALA A 381 -34.72 -23.46 35.75
N LEU A 382 -34.74 -23.00 34.50
CA LEU A 382 -35.95 -22.71 33.75
C LEU A 382 -36.29 -23.93 32.88
N ILE A 383 -37.50 -24.46 33.04
CA ILE A 383 -37.96 -25.65 32.34
C ILE A 383 -38.96 -25.23 31.26
N TYR A 384 -38.67 -25.61 30.03
CA TYR A 384 -39.42 -25.30 28.82
C TYR A 384 -39.94 -26.59 28.18
N ARG A 385 -41.06 -26.56 27.46
CA ARG A 385 -41.64 -27.74 26.78
C ARG A 385 -41.79 -27.48 25.27
N ASP A 386 -41.68 -28.55 24.49
CA ASP A 386 -41.93 -28.59 23.03
C ASP A 386 -41.20 -27.49 22.24
N GLN A 387 -40.04 -27.11 22.77
CA GLN A 387 -39.15 -26.10 22.25
C GLN A 387 -39.67 -24.63 22.26
N ASP A 388 -40.76 -24.32 22.96
CA ASP A 388 -41.06 -22.94 23.37
C ASP A 388 -40.01 -22.52 24.41
N LEU A 389 -38.98 -21.79 23.96
CA LEU A 389 -37.91 -21.29 24.82
C LEU A 389 -38.19 -19.90 25.39
N VAL A 390 -39.42 -19.39 25.25
CA VAL A 390 -39.89 -18.10 25.76
C VAL A 390 -40.63 -18.29 27.08
N ASN A 391 -41.61 -19.19 27.12
CA ASN A 391 -42.47 -19.40 28.29
C ASN A 391 -42.04 -20.65 29.09
N PRO A 392 -41.39 -20.51 30.26
CA PRO A 392 -41.03 -21.66 31.08
C PRO A 392 -42.29 -22.26 31.73
N VAL A 393 -42.52 -23.55 31.50
CA VAL A 393 -43.62 -24.34 32.11
C VAL A 393 -43.36 -24.66 33.59
N ALA A 394 -42.12 -24.56 34.06
CA ALA A 394 -41.76 -24.58 35.47
C ALA A 394 -40.43 -23.85 35.74
N THR A 395 -40.15 -23.59 37.02
CA THR A 395 -38.86 -23.09 37.51
C THR A 395 -38.48 -23.83 38.78
N ALA A 396 -37.22 -24.21 38.90
CA ALA A 396 -36.62 -24.73 40.12
C ALA A 396 -35.44 -23.85 40.55
N THR A 397 -35.12 -23.79 41.84
CA THR A 397 -34.07 -22.93 42.41
C THR A 397 -33.17 -23.69 43.38
N GLY A 398 -32.01 -23.12 43.66
CA GLY A 398 -31.05 -23.62 44.64
C GLY A 398 -29.98 -22.58 44.97
N THR A 399 -28.92 -23.00 45.65
CA THR A 399 -27.80 -22.13 46.05
C THR A 399 -26.48 -22.87 45.88
N ALA A 400 -25.57 -22.28 45.12
CA ALA A 400 -24.20 -22.76 44.94
C ALA A 400 -23.26 -22.16 46.00
N PHE A 401 -22.22 -22.91 46.35
CA PHE A 401 -21.16 -22.52 47.29
C PHE A 401 -21.70 -22.14 48.68
N THR A 402 -22.36 -23.06 49.38
CA THR A 402 -22.84 -22.81 50.75
C THR A 402 -21.70 -22.45 51.74
N THR A 403 -20.45 -22.82 51.41
CA THR A 403 -19.22 -22.38 52.07
C THR A 403 -18.36 -21.52 51.13
N ALA A 404 -17.55 -20.64 51.72
CA ALA A 404 -16.63 -19.75 51.00
C ALA A 404 -15.67 -20.54 50.08
N THR A 405 -15.81 -20.34 48.77
CA THR A 405 -15.18 -21.14 47.71
C THR A 405 -14.29 -20.26 46.83
N ALA A 406 -13.00 -20.58 46.75
CA ALA A 406 -12.02 -19.85 45.93
C ALA A 406 -12.18 -20.12 44.41
N GLN A 407 -11.38 -19.42 43.59
CA GLN A 407 -11.32 -19.65 42.14
C GLN A 407 -11.05 -21.13 41.82
N LEU A 408 -11.71 -21.65 40.79
CA LEU A 408 -11.77 -23.05 40.35
C LEU A 408 -12.46 -24.03 41.34
N GLY A 409 -12.94 -23.55 42.48
CA GLY A 409 -13.74 -24.34 43.41
C GLY A 409 -15.16 -24.61 42.87
N LYS A 410 -15.74 -25.74 43.28
CA LYS A 410 -16.96 -26.31 42.69
C LYS A 410 -18.05 -26.57 43.72
N SER A 411 -19.32 -26.46 43.29
CA SER A 411 -20.50 -26.79 44.11
C SER A 411 -21.49 -27.60 43.29
N GLN A 412 -21.92 -28.75 43.80
CA GLN A 412 -23.08 -29.46 43.26
C GLN A 412 -24.35 -28.94 43.96
N VAL A 413 -25.45 -28.82 43.20
CA VAL A 413 -26.72 -28.26 43.65
C VAL A 413 -27.87 -29.10 43.10
N THR A 414 -28.65 -29.67 44.00
CA THR A 414 -29.99 -30.21 43.68
C THR A 414 -30.97 -29.05 43.69
N LEU A 415 -31.67 -28.82 42.57
CA LEU A 415 -32.63 -27.73 42.45
C LEU A 415 -34.05 -28.21 42.81
N THR A 416 -34.82 -27.33 43.44
CA THR A 416 -36.16 -27.61 43.97
C THR A 416 -37.21 -26.64 43.43
N PRO A 417 -38.48 -27.05 43.23
CA PRO A 417 -39.04 -28.37 43.50
C PRO A 417 -38.62 -29.46 42.50
N THR A 418 -38.81 -30.71 42.89
CA THR A 418 -38.83 -31.86 41.95
C THR A 418 -40.05 -31.72 41.06
N LEU A 419 -39.90 -31.99 39.76
CA LEU A 419 -40.99 -31.96 38.79
C LEU A 419 -41.87 -33.21 38.96
N THR A 420 -43.20 -33.04 38.93
CA THR A 420 -44.18 -34.12 39.14
C THR A 420 -45.41 -33.94 38.23
N ALA A 421 -46.37 -34.86 38.30
CA ALA A 421 -47.72 -34.64 37.78
C ALA A 421 -48.35 -33.33 38.36
N PRO A 422 -49.20 -32.61 37.59
CA PRO A 422 -49.62 -32.91 36.22
C PRO A 422 -48.62 -32.46 35.15
N LEU A 423 -47.56 -31.72 35.51
CA LEU A 423 -46.59 -31.20 34.54
C LEU A 423 -45.85 -32.33 33.81
N MET A 424 -45.58 -33.44 34.49
CA MET A 424 -44.93 -34.63 33.95
C MET A 424 -45.89 -35.63 33.29
N ASP A 425 -47.19 -35.30 33.17
CA ASP A 425 -48.17 -36.16 32.46
C ASP A 425 -48.29 -35.81 30.97
N VAL A 426 -47.75 -34.65 30.56
CA VAL A 426 -47.80 -34.17 29.17
C VAL A 426 -46.58 -34.71 28.40
N PRO A 427 -46.76 -35.48 27.31
CA PRO A 427 -45.66 -35.89 26.44
C PRO A 427 -44.98 -34.69 25.80
N GLY A 428 -43.67 -34.79 25.56
CA GLY A 428 -42.93 -33.69 24.93
C GLY A 428 -41.42 -33.69 25.19
N ILE A 429 -40.75 -32.75 24.52
CA ILE A 429 -39.31 -32.47 24.73
C ILE A 429 -39.17 -31.38 25.78
N TYR A 430 -38.66 -31.72 26.96
CA TYR A 430 -38.44 -30.77 28.04
C TYR A 430 -37.01 -30.26 27.99
N THR A 431 -36.85 -28.96 27.74
CA THR A 431 -35.55 -28.28 27.69
C THR A 431 -35.32 -27.51 28.97
N VAL A 432 -34.21 -27.78 29.65
CA VAL A 432 -33.87 -27.19 30.95
C VAL A 432 -32.65 -26.29 30.78
N LYS A 433 -32.81 -25.00 31.07
CA LYS A 433 -31.72 -24.03 31.16
C LYS A 433 -31.37 -23.80 32.62
N VAL A 434 -30.22 -24.32 33.06
CA VAL A 434 -29.63 -24.00 34.37
C VAL A 434 -28.84 -22.71 34.25
N ILE A 435 -29.05 -21.78 35.20
CA ILE A 435 -28.63 -20.38 35.13
C ILE A 435 -28.00 -19.98 36.48
N SER A 436 -26.79 -19.46 36.42
CA SER A 436 -26.15 -18.70 37.51
C SER A 436 -26.85 -17.35 37.72
N LEU A 437 -27.03 -16.91 38.97
CA LEU A 437 -27.67 -15.62 39.29
C LEU A 437 -26.73 -14.75 40.13
N LEU A 438 -25.47 -14.64 39.69
CA LEU A 438 -24.49 -13.77 40.30
C LEU A 438 -24.69 -12.33 39.82
N ASP A 439 -25.22 -11.45 40.68
CA ASP A 439 -25.59 -10.05 40.33
C ASP A 439 -24.44 -9.17 39.78
N ILE A 440 -23.20 -9.65 39.84
CA ILE A 440 -21.98 -8.95 39.40
C ILE A 440 -21.12 -9.81 38.47
N ASP A 441 -21.70 -10.79 37.77
CA ASP A 441 -20.96 -11.62 36.81
C ASP A 441 -20.40 -10.79 35.64
N GLN A 442 -19.21 -11.18 35.18
CA GLN A 442 -18.43 -10.50 34.14
C GLN A 442 -18.41 -11.25 32.81
N ASP A 443 -18.81 -12.52 32.76
CA ASP A 443 -18.91 -13.31 31.52
C ASP A 443 -20.29 -13.98 31.39
N ILE A 444 -21.34 -13.14 31.42
CA ILE A 444 -22.77 -13.48 31.30
C ILE A 444 -23.17 -14.38 30.10
N LEU A 445 -22.24 -14.66 29.18
CA LEU A 445 -22.41 -15.60 28.09
C LEU A 445 -22.23 -17.06 28.55
N ASN A 446 -21.55 -17.28 29.68
CA ASN A 446 -21.29 -18.58 30.27
C ASN A 446 -22.32 -18.97 31.35
N ASP A 447 -23.11 -18.03 31.88
CA ASP A 447 -24.07 -18.22 32.98
C ASP A 447 -25.05 -19.40 32.80
N THR A 448 -25.31 -19.81 31.55
CA THR A 448 -26.42 -20.69 31.17
C THR A 448 -25.97 -21.98 30.50
N LEU A 449 -26.21 -23.12 31.16
CA LEU A 449 -26.09 -24.46 30.58
C LEU A 449 -27.47 -24.99 30.18
N THR A 450 -27.57 -25.63 29.02
CA THR A 450 -28.82 -26.24 28.53
C THR A 450 -28.70 -27.77 28.46
N GLY A 451 -29.72 -28.47 28.96
CA GLY A 451 -29.89 -29.92 28.84
C GLY A 451 -31.33 -30.29 28.52
N GLN A 452 -31.60 -31.57 28.24
CA GLN A 452 -32.94 -32.04 27.85
C GLN A 452 -33.30 -33.39 28.50
N PHE A 453 -34.59 -33.56 28.75
CA PHE A 453 -35.24 -34.82 29.08
C PHE A 453 -36.56 -34.95 28.30
N PHE A 454 -37.14 -36.15 28.28
CA PHE A 454 -38.32 -36.47 27.48
C PHE A 454 -39.40 -37.13 28.32
N ILE A 455 -40.65 -36.70 28.15
CA ILE A 455 -41.83 -37.47 28.56
C ILE A 455 -42.36 -38.14 27.29
N SER A 456 -42.28 -39.47 27.22
CA SER A 456 -42.53 -40.20 25.97
C SER A 456 -43.78 -41.08 26.02
N LEU A 457 -44.44 -41.23 24.88
CA LEU A 457 -45.56 -42.15 24.69
C LEU A 457 -45.07 -43.57 24.33
N PRO A 458 -45.94 -44.60 24.34
CA PRO A 458 -45.53 -45.96 23.98
C PRO A 458 -45.00 -46.09 22.54
N ASN A 459 -45.63 -45.43 21.56
CA ASN A 459 -45.19 -45.43 20.16
C ASN A 459 -45.08 -43.98 19.65
N ASP A 460 -43.85 -43.54 19.36
CA ASP A 460 -43.51 -42.14 19.10
C ASP A 460 -42.15 -42.08 18.36
N VAL A 461 -42.10 -41.60 17.11
CA VAL A 461 -40.89 -41.50 16.27
C VAL A 461 -40.70 -40.10 15.67
N ALA A 462 -39.69 -39.39 16.16
CA ALA A 462 -39.42 -38.00 15.80
C ALA A 462 -38.42 -37.84 14.63
N SER A 463 -38.68 -36.82 13.81
CA SER A 463 -37.66 -36.22 12.94
C SER A 463 -36.64 -35.45 13.78
N TRP A 464 -35.34 -35.78 13.69
CA TRP A 464 -34.31 -35.23 14.60
C TRP A 464 -33.38 -34.20 13.96
N THR A 465 -32.65 -34.55 12.88
CA THR A 465 -31.84 -33.57 12.14
C THR A 465 -31.53 -34.01 10.72
N LEU A 466 -31.27 -33.03 9.86
CA LEU A 466 -30.58 -33.23 8.59
C LEU A 466 -29.07 -33.43 8.83
N LEU A 467 -28.42 -34.28 8.04
CA LEU A 467 -26.98 -34.51 8.01
C LEU A 467 -26.37 -34.00 6.68
N GLN A 468 -27.07 -34.22 5.57
CA GLN A 468 -26.83 -33.60 4.25
C GLN A 468 -28.19 -33.31 3.56
N PRO A 469 -28.31 -32.27 2.71
CA PRO A 469 -27.26 -31.37 2.24
C PRO A 469 -26.74 -30.39 3.30
N TYR A 470 -25.48 -30.01 3.15
CA TYR A 470 -24.88 -28.84 3.81
C TYR A 470 -25.41 -27.51 3.25
N GLU A 471 -25.55 -26.53 4.13
CA GLU A 471 -25.89 -25.13 3.85
C GLU A 471 -24.68 -24.35 3.32
N ASN A 472 -24.90 -23.35 2.45
CA ASN A 472 -23.86 -22.47 1.90
C ASN A 472 -23.38 -21.42 2.92
N LYS A 473 -22.80 -21.88 4.04
CA LYS A 473 -22.22 -21.03 5.09
C LYS A 473 -20.81 -21.44 5.47
N LEU A 474 -20.07 -20.50 6.06
CA LEU A 474 -18.75 -20.78 6.63
C LEU A 474 -18.84 -21.86 7.73
N PRO A 475 -17.84 -22.74 7.87
CA PRO A 475 -16.56 -22.73 7.16
C PRO A 475 -16.57 -23.35 5.75
N LEU A 476 -17.62 -24.09 5.36
CA LEU A 476 -17.60 -24.91 4.14
C LEU A 476 -18.02 -24.17 2.85
N LYS A 477 -18.99 -23.23 2.93
CA LYS A 477 -19.62 -22.58 1.78
C LYS A 477 -20.03 -23.56 0.66
N TYR A 478 -20.63 -24.68 1.06
CA TYR A 478 -20.91 -25.77 0.15
C TYR A 478 -22.05 -25.42 -0.81
N GLN A 479 -21.86 -25.70 -2.10
CA GLN A 479 -22.83 -25.54 -3.18
C GLN A 479 -22.81 -26.81 -4.05
N TYR A 480 -23.96 -27.19 -4.61
CA TYR A 480 -24.09 -28.42 -5.40
C TYR A 480 -24.10 -28.12 -6.90
N PRO A 481 -23.30 -28.85 -7.72
CA PRO A 481 -23.36 -28.69 -9.18
C PRO A 481 -24.70 -29.19 -9.74
N LEU A 482 -25.20 -28.51 -10.76
CA LEU A 482 -26.41 -28.93 -11.48
C LEU A 482 -26.21 -30.27 -12.19
N GLY A 483 -27.30 -31.04 -12.35
CA GLY A 483 -27.25 -32.36 -12.99
C GLY A 483 -26.62 -33.47 -12.15
N VAL A 484 -26.07 -33.17 -10.97
CA VAL A 484 -25.54 -34.14 -10.01
C VAL A 484 -26.55 -34.36 -8.88
N GLY A 485 -26.72 -35.61 -8.44
CA GLY A 485 -27.64 -35.95 -7.35
C GLY A 485 -27.16 -35.41 -6.00
N VAL A 486 -27.92 -34.49 -5.42
CA VAL A 486 -27.71 -33.97 -4.06
C VAL A 486 -28.01 -35.07 -3.05
N PRO A 487 -27.05 -35.42 -2.17
CA PRO A 487 -27.27 -36.38 -1.10
C PRO A 487 -28.20 -35.82 -0.03
N ILE A 488 -29.24 -36.59 0.31
CA ILE A 488 -30.19 -36.29 1.38
C ILE A 488 -29.96 -37.34 2.50
N GLU A 489 -29.25 -36.96 3.55
CA GLU A 489 -28.94 -37.83 4.69
C GLU A 489 -29.63 -37.31 5.96
N VAL A 490 -30.30 -38.19 6.70
CA VAL A 490 -31.24 -37.78 7.75
C VAL A 490 -31.11 -38.64 9.00
N ARG A 491 -31.12 -38.02 10.17
CA ARG A 491 -31.22 -38.69 11.48
C ARG A 491 -32.65 -38.61 12.01
N PHE A 492 -33.17 -39.75 12.41
CA PHE A 492 -34.46 -39.91 13.10
C PHE A 492 -34.27 -40.54 14.48
N LEU A 493 -35.26 -40.39 15.38
CA LEU A 493 -35.24 -40.91 16.75
C LEU A 493 -36.51 -41.72 17.09
N ASN A 494 -36.37 -42.97 17.54
CA ASN A 494 -37.44 -43.64 18.27
C ASN A 494 -37.39 -43.13 19.71
N ILE A 495 -38.30 -42.21 20.02
CA ILE A 495 -38.41 -41.53 21.31
C ILE A 495 -39.38 -42.28 22.24
N GLY A 496 -40.26 -43.11 21.68
CA GLY A 496 -41.22 -43.92 22.42
C GLY A 496 -40.63 -45.12 23.16
N PHE A 497 -41.45 -45.75 24.00
CA PHE A 497 -41.07 -46.89 24.85
C PHE A 497 -41.09 -48.25 24.16
N ASN A 498 -41.78 -48.39 23.02
CA ASN A 498 -41.85 -49.63 22.25
C ASN A 498 -40.85 -49.64 21.10
N SER A 499 -40.28 -50.82 20.80
CA SER A 499 -39.50 -51.01 19.57
C SER A 499 -40.43 -50.90 18.37
N GLN A 500 -40.08 -50.04 17.40
CA GLN A 500 -40.79 -49.94 16.13
C GLN A 500 -40.12 -50.83 15.08
N LYS A 501 -40.76 -51.00 13.91
CA LYS A 501 -40.22 -51.82 12.82
C LYS A 501 -40.59 -51.27 11.45
N ASP A 502 -39.64 -51.29 10.50
CA ASP A 502 -39.83 -50.96 9.09
C ASP A 502 -40.53 -49.60 8.86
N VAL A 503 -40.12 -48.58 9.62
CA VAL A 503 -40.86 -47.31 9.77
C VAL A 503 -40.72 -46.42 8.53
N PRO A 504 -41.82 -45.98 7.88
CA PRO A 504 -41.75 -45.08 6.73
C PRO A 504 -41.22 -43.69 7.11
N VAL A 505 -40.35 -43.15 6.25
CA VAL A 505 -39.74 -41.82 6.36
C VAL A 505 -39.64 -41.16 4.98
N GLY A 506 -39.62 -39.83 4.92
CA GLY A 506 -39.56 -39.10 3.65
C GLY A 506 -39.01 -37.69 3.74
N TYR A 507 -38.92 -37.03 2.58
CA TYR A 507 -38.56 -35.63 2.46
C TYR A 507 -39.31 -34.93 1.31
N TRP A 508 -39.35 -33.60 1.37
CA TRP A 508 -39.78 -32.67 0.32
C TRP A 508 -38.71 -31.60 0.09
N ILE A 509 -38.57 -31.10 -1.13
CA ILE A 509 -37.70 -29.97 -1.48
C ILE A 509 -38.53 -28.86 -2.11
N PHE A 510 -38.27 -27.63 -1.72
CA PHE A 510 -38.92 -26.41 -2.18
C PHE A 510 -37.93 -25.45 -2.82
N ASP A 511 -38.38 -24.66 -3.79
CA ASP A 511 -37.64 -23.49 -4.29
C ASP A 511 -37.77 -22.28 -3.35
N GLU A 512 -37.05 -21.20 -3.65
CA GLU A 512 -37.09 -19.93 -2.90
C GLU A 512 -38.48 -19.27 -2.86
N ASN A 513 -39.35 -19.56 -3.84
CA ASN A 513 -40.74 -19.09 -3.86
C ASN A 513 -41.68 -19.98 -3.02
N GLY A 514 -41.21 -21.13 -2.56
CA GLY A 514 -41.96 -22.12 -1.79
C GLY A 514 -42.76 -23.13 -2.61
N ASN A 515 -42.48 -23.28 -3.91
CA ASN A 515 -43.05 -24.34 -4.75
C ASN A 515 -42.34 -25.67 -4.44
N LYS A 516 -43.06 -26.80 -4.35
CA LYS A 516 -42.44 -28.12 -4.20
C LYS A 516 -41.80 -28.56 -5.51
N VAL A 517 -40.47 -28.76 -5.52
CA VAL A 517 -39.65 -29.12 -6.69
C VAL A 517 -38.99 -30.50 -6.58
N GLY A 518 -39.16 -31.20 -5.45
CA GLY A 518 -38.68 -32.57 -5.27
C GLY A 518 -39.31 -33.26 -4.07
N GLU A 519 -39.26 -34.59 -4.05
CA GLU A 519 -39.59 -35.41 -2.88
C GLU A 519 -38.96 -36.80 -2.98
N GLY A 520 -38.92 -37.52 -1.85
CA GLY A 520 -38.45 -38.90 -1.79
C GLY A 520 -38.89 -39.59 -0.51
N GLN A 521 -38.94 -40.92 -0.53
CA GLN A 521 -39.40 -41.77 0.58
C GLN A 521 -38.54 -43.03 0.68
N THR A 522 -38.45 -43.59 1.89
CA THR A 522 -37.85 -44.91 2.18
C THR A 522 -38.39 -45.42 3.53
N ILE A 523 -37.82 -46.51 4.05
CA ILE A 523 -38.10 -47.03 5.41
C ILE A 523 -36.83 -47.02 6.26
N VAL A 524 -37.00 -46.93 7.58
CA VAL A 524 -36.01 -47.34 8.59
C VAL A 524 -36.09 -48.86 8.73
N PRO A 525 -35.14 -49.65 8.19
CA PRO A 525 -35.33 -51.09 8.04
C PRO A 525 -35.09 -51.87 9.34
N GLY A 526 -35.87 -52.93 9.54
CA GLY A 526 -35.74 -53.84 10.67
C GLY A 526 -36.26 -53.24 11.98
N THR A 527 -35.86 -53.84 13.10
CA THR A 527 -36.24 -53.38 14.44
C THR A 527 -35.51 -52.09 14.81
N TRP A 528 -36.22 -51.16 15.42
CA TRP A 528 -35.72 -49.87 15.87
C TRP A 528 -36.04 -49.67 17.35
N ASP A 529 -35.02 -49.87 18.19
CA ASP A 529 -35.17 -49.94 19.64
C ASP A 529 -35.46 -48.58 20.30
N PRO A 530 -36.17 -48.55 21.44
CA PRO A 530 -36.45 -47.35 22.23
C PRO A 530 -35.21 -46.52 22.54
N SER A 531 -35.37 -45.20 22.44
CA SER A 531 -34.32 -44.21 22.73
C SER A 531 -33.05 -44.40 21.90
N THR A 532 -33.19 -44.83 20.63
CA THR A 532 -32.07 -44.96 19.68
C THR A 532 -32.27 -44.14 18.41
N PHE A 533 -31.17 -43.56 17.92
CA PHE A 533 -31.12 -42.90 16.63
C PHE A 533 -30.94 -43.91 15.48
N ARG A 534 -31.44 -43.54 14.30
CA ARG A 534 -31.14 -44.19 13.02
C ARG A 534 -30.80 -43.10 12.01
N ASP A 535 -29.68 -43.29 11.32
CA ASP A 535 -29.24 -42.45 10.21
C ASP A 535 -29.63 -43.15 8.91
N ILE A 536 -30.27 -42.42 8.01
CA ILE A 536 -30.85 -42.94 6.77
C ILE A 536 -30.39 -42.09 5.59
N ASN A 537 -29.79 -42.76 4.62
CA ASN A 537 -29.50 -42.19 3.31
C ASN A 537 -30.78 -42.29 2.47
N MET A 538 -31.44 -41.16 2.25
CA MET A 538 -32.66 -41.05 1.46
C MET A 538 -32.30 -41.06 -0.04
N PRO A 539 -33.28 -41.22 -0.95
CA PRO A 539 -33.05 -40.98 -2.38
C PRO A 539 -32.44 -39.60 -2.64
N THR A 540 -31.54 -39.50 -3.62
CA THR A 540 -30.93 -38.23 -4.04
C THR A 540 -31.87 -37.41 -4.91
N TRP A 541 -31.82 -36.08 -4.82
CA TRP A 541 -32.54 -35.18 -5.73
C TRP A 541 -31.58 -34.40 -6.62
N THR A 542 -31.89 -34.22 -7.90
CA THR A 542 -30.98 -33.59 -8.87
C THR A 542 -31.51 -32.21 -9.28
N PRO A 543 -30.82 -31.10 -8.93
CA PRO A 543 -31.20 -29.76 -9.36
C PRO A 543 -30.94 -29.57 -10.86
N THR A 544 -31.92 -28.99 -11.56
CA THR A 544 -31.85 -28.69 -13.00
C THR A 544 -31.75 -27.20 -13.31
N LYS A 545 -31.65 -26.35 -12.28
CA LYS A 545 -31.51 -24.88 -12.36
C LYS A 545 -30.67 -24.40 -11.18
N PRO A 546 -29.93 -23.29 -11.33
CA PRO A 546 -29.27 -22.65 -10.19
C PRO A 546 -30.32 -22.00 -9.26
N GLY A 547 -30.03 -21.91 -7.97
CA GLY A 547 -30.88 -21.22 -7.00
C GLY A 547 -30.74 -21.70 -5.55
N HIS A 548 -31.46 -21.00 -4.67
CA HIS A 548 -31.62 -21.34 -3.27
C HIS A 548 -32.79 -22.32 -3.08
N TYR A 549 -32.53 -23.45 -2.43
CA TYR A 549 -33.47 -24.55 -2.22
C TYR A 549 -33.62 -24.89 -0.75
N PHE A 550 -34.76 -25.47 -0.37
CA PHE A 550 -35.09 -25.80 1.02
C PHE A 550 -35.58 -27.23 1.15
N VAL A 551 -34.98 -28.03 2.03
CA VAL A 551 -35.41 -29.42 2.30
C VAL A 551 -36.20 -29.54 3.61
N LYS A 552 -37.24 -30.37 3.62
CA LYS A 552 -37.95 -30.82 4.83
C LYS A 552 -37.99 -32.34 4.89
N ILE A 553 -37.84 -32.91 6.09
CA ILE A 553 -37.95 -34.35 6.38
C ILE A 553 -39.24 -34.63 7.16
N TYR A 554 -39.69 -35.88 7.14
CA TYR A 554 -40.78 -36.37 7.99
C TYR A 554 -40.65 -37.86 8.34
N THR A 555 -41.17 -38.25 9.50
CA THR A 555 -41.54 -39.65 9.82
C THR A 555 -43.01 -39.89 9.44
N ASN A 556 -43.40 -41.16 9.27
CA ASN A 556 -44.79 -41.53 9.03
C ASN A 556 -45.09 -42.96 9.56
N LEU A 557 -44.89 -43.17 10.86
CA LEU A 557 -45.36 -44.37 11.55
C LEU A 557 -46.89 -44.36 11.61
N SER A 558 -47.57 -45.47 11.29
CA SER A 558 -49.05 -45.51 11.21
C SER A 558 -49.74 -45.28 12.56
N ASN A 559 -49.18 -45.84 13.63
CA ASN A 559 -49.70 -45.77 15.00
C ASN A 559 -48.93 -44.77 15.89
N ASP A 560 -48.30 -43.76 15.28
CA ASP A 560 -47.64 -42.71 16.05
C ASP A 560 -48.65 -41.92 16.88
N GLN A 561 -48.31 -41.70 18.15
CA GLN A 561 -49.15 -41.06 19.14
C GLN A 561 -48.81 -39.57 19.34
N ASN A 562 -47.76 -39.04 18.71
CA ASN A 562 -47.23 -37.68 18.91
C ASN A 562 -46.95 -36.92 17.60
N ARG A 563 -47.99 -36.77 16.77
CA ARG A 563 -47.96 -36.17 15.41
C ARG A 563 -47.39 -34.75 15.28
N LEU A 564 -47.04 -34.10 16.38
CA LEU A 564 -46.39 -32.80 16.39
C LEU A 564 -44.87 -32.89 16.15
N ASN A 565 -44.25 -34.07 16.34
CA ASN A 565 -42.81 -34.27 16.14
C ASN A 565 -42.46 -35.03 14.84
N ASP A 566 -43.47 -35.48 14.07
CA ASP A 566 -43.30 -36.08 12.74
C ASP A 566 -42.40 -35.19 11.84
N THR A 567 -42.42 -33.86 12.03
CA THR A 567 -41.58 -32.87 11.33
C THR A 567 -40.86 -31.92 12.30
N LEU A 568 -39.77 -31.28 11.85
CA LEU A 568 -39.00 -30.34 12.67
C LEU A 568 -39.67 -28.96 12.78
N LEU A 569 -40.35 -28.74 13.91
CA LEU A 569 -41.07 -27.52 14.31
C LEU A 569 -40.32 -26.17 14.15
N LYS A 570 -38.98 -26.17 14.18
CA LYS A 570 -38.15 -24.95 14.18
C LYS A 570 -37.62 -24.50 12.82
N TRP A 571 -37.95 -25.18 11.73
CA TRP A 571 -37.49 -24.74 10.42
C TRP A 571 -38.15 -23.44 9.95
N PRO A 572 -37.45 -22.65 9.13
CA PRO A 572 -38.08 -21.67 8.24
C PRO A 572 -39.28 -22.29 7.51
N LYS A 573 -40.26 -21.47 7.13
CA LYS A 573 -41.50 -21.92 6.46
C LYS A 573 -41.25 -22.87 5.28
N LEU A 574 -40.11 -22.73 4.59
CA LEU A 574 -39.73 -23.54 3.43
C LEU A 574 -38.88 -24.78 3.77
N GLY A 575 -38.09 -24.79 4.85
CA GLY A 575 -37.23 -25.91 5.26
C GLY A 575 -35.80 -25.49 5.63
N PHE A 576 -34.86 -26.43 5.57
CA PHE A 576 -33.43 -26.21 5.74
C PHE A 576 -32.77 -25.78 4.41
N PRO A 577 -32.02 -24.66 4.35
CA PRO A 577 -31.49 -24.10 3.11
C PRO A 577 -30.24 -24.82 2.56
N PHE A 578 -30.15 -24.95 1.25
CA PHE A 578 -28.94 -25.34 0.50
C PHE A 578 -28.97 -24.74 -0.92
N ASP A 579 -27.79 -24.58 -1.53
CA ASP A 579 -27.65 -23.86 -2.80
C ASP A 579 -27.15 -24.79 -3.92
N ALA A 580 -27.74 -24.67 -5.10
CA ALA A 580 -27.24 -25.34 -6.31
C ALA A 580 -26.89 -24.33 -7.40
N ASN A 581 -25.82 -24.59 -8.16
CA ASN A 581 -25.21 -23.63 -9.07
C ASN A 581 -24.41 -24.34 -10.19
N TYR A 582 -24.00 -23.61 -11.23
CA TYR A 582 -23.17 -24.16 -12.31
C TYR A 582 -21.73 -24.47 -11.85
N GLU A 583 -21.05 -25.38 -12.55
CA GLU A 583 -19.65 -25.72 -12.28
C GLU A 583 -18.74 -24.52 -12.56
N ILE A 584 -18.86 -23.94 -13.74
CA ILE A 584 -18.29 -22.65 -14.16
C ILE A 584 -19.44 -21.79 -14.69
N GLU A 585 -19.40 -20.48 -14.41
CA GLU A 585 -20.24 -19.46 -15.03
C GLU A 585 -19.40 -18.19 -15.11
N LEU A 586 -19.15 -17.64 -16.31
CA LEU A 586 -18.26 -16.51 -16.54
C LEU A 586 -19.03 -15.28 -16.99
N MET A 587 -18.59 -14.13 -16.48
CA MET A 587 -19.09 -12.83 -16.90
C MET A 587 -17.95 -11.90 -17.28
N ALA A 588 -18.05 -11.32 -18.48
CA ALA A 588 -17.19 -10.22 -18.91
C ALA A 588 -17.62 -8.94 -18.19
N LEU A 589 -16.78 -8.43 -17.30
CA LEU A 589 -17.05 -7.18 -16.59
C LEU A 589 -16.49 -5.97 -17.36
N PRO A 590 -17.08 -4.77 -17.22
CA PRO A 590 -16.63 -3.58 -17.94
C PRO A 590 -15.12 -3.36 -17.86
N ALA A 591 -14.52 -3.09 -19.02
CA ALA A 591 -13.09 -2.89 -19.18
C ALA A 591 -12.61 -1.72 -18.31
N GLY A 592 -11.85 -2.03 -17.26
CA GLY A 592 -11.37 -1.05 -16.29
C GLY A 592 -10.17 -0.26 -16.81
N ILE A 593 -10.33 0.47 -17.91
CA ILE A 593 -9.35 1.46 -18.36
C ILE A 593 -9.07 2.42 -17.18
N ALA A 594 -7.80 2.81 -17.00
CA ALA A 594 -7.38 3.65 -15.87
C ALA A 594 -8.27 4.92 -15.76
N PRO A 595 -8.63 5.32 -14.53
CA PRO A 595 -10.01 5.68 -14.22
C PRO A 595 -10.44 7.03 -14.80
N HIS A 596 -11.18 6.95 -15.91
CA HIS A 596 -12.14 7.97 -16.32
C HIS A 596 -13.45 7.30 -16.71
N SER A 597 -14.54 7.63 -16.00
CA SER A 597 -15.89 7.34 -16.49
C SER A 597 -16.17 8.17 -17.74
N PRO A 598 -17.01 7.72 -18.70
CA PRO A 598 -17.53 8.60 -19.75
C PRO A 598 -18.37 9.78 -19.22
N GLN A 599 -18.67 9.83 -17.91
CA GLN A 599 -19.25 10.99 -17.23
C GLN A 599 -18.20 12.00 -16.71
N GLU A 600 -16.90 11.66 -16.71
CA GLU A 600 -15.82 12.60 -16.49
C GLU A 600 -15.41 13.24 -17.82
N PHE A 601 -15.19 14.55 -17.84
CA PHE A 601 -14.90 15.33 -19.06
C PHE A 601 -13.46 15.13 -19.62
N GLN A 602 -12.85 13.96 -19.39
CA GLN A 602 -11.53 13.60 -19.91
C GLN A 602 -11.65 12.61 -21.07
N SER A 603 -11.45 13.11 -22.28
CA SER A 603 -11.31 12.27 -23.48
C SER A 603 -9.88 11.76 -23.60
N TYR A 604 -9.68 10.59 -24.23
CA TYR A 604 -8.34 10.12 -24.52
C TYR A 604 -7.69 10.93 -25.67
N PRO A 605 -6.36 11.13 -25.66
CA PRO A 605 -5.66 11.90 -26.69
C PRO A 605 -5.37 11.10 -27.96
N ASP A 606 -5.73 11.65 -29.13
CA ASP A 606 -5.47 11.05 -30.45
C ASP A 606 -3.97 10.84 -30.74
N GLY A 607 -3.58 9.62 -31.13
CA GLY A 607 -2.20 9.26 -31.45
C GLY A 607 -1.29 8.97 -30.24
N ARG A 608 -1.83 8.76 -29.04
CA ARG A 608 -1.08 8.24 -27.87
C ARG A 608 -1.55 6.83 -27.48
N PRO A 609 -0.70 5.99 -26.86
CA PRO A 609 -1.13 4.70 -26.30
C PRO A 609 -2.15 4.86 -25.17
N ILE A 610 -3.17 4.00 -25.20
CA ILE A 610 -4.22 3.83 -24.18
C ILE A 610 -4.11 2.39 -23.66
N PRO A 611 -3.81 2.18 -22.35
CA PRO A 611 -3.74 0.84 -21.76
C PRO A 611 -5.09 0.11 -21.85
N VAL A 612 -5.05 -1.16 -22.27
CA VAL A 612 -6.26 -1.98 -22.47
C VAL A 612 -6.36 -3.02 -21.34
N LEU A 613 -7.38 -2.87 -20.48
CA LEU A 613 -7.56 -3.66 -19.27
C LEU A 613 -8.94 -4.34 -19.24
N VAL A 614 -8.95 -5.67 -19.21
CA VAL A 614 -10.15 -6.50 -19.11
C VAL A 614 -10.39 -6.93 -17.66
N ASN A 615 -11.65 -6.98 -17.25
CA ASN A 615 -12.07 -7.62 -16.01
C ASN A 615 -12.98 -8.81 -16.33
N ALA A 616 -12.82 -9.92 -15.61
CA ALA A 616 -13.69 -11.10 -15.69
C ALA A 616 -14.00 -11.59 -14.28
N THR A 617 -15.15 -12.24 -14.09
CA THR A 617 -15.52 -12.90 -12.82
C THR A 617 -16.14 -14.26 -13.12
N ASN A 618 -16.14 -15.14 -12.12
CA ASN A 618 -16.71 -16.48 -12.17
C ASN A 618 -17.75 -16.66 -11.05
N SER A 619 -19.02 -16.86 -11.41
CA SER A 619 -20.12 -17.08 -10.47
C SER A 619 -20.34 -18.56 -10.13
N GLY A 620 -19.65 -19.48 -10.83
CA GLY A 620 -19.70 -20.92 -10.61
C GLY A 620 -18.98 -21.38 -9.34
N ILE A 621 -19.07 -22.69 -9.08
CA ILE A 621 -18.52 -23.32 -7.86
C ILE A 621 -17.06 -23.76 -7.97
N ALA A 622 -16.52 -23.88 -9.19
CA ALA A 622 -15.16 -24.29 -9.47
C ALA A 622 -14.38 -23.19 -10.22
N ASP A 623 -13.06 -23.15 -10.04
CA ASP A 623 -12.20 -22.16 -10.68
C ASP A 623 -12.06 -22.46 -12.19
N ALA A 624 -12.49 -21.52 -13.04
CA ALA A 624 -12.27 -21.61 -14.49
C ALA A 624 -10.79 -21.40 -14.81
N THR A 625 -10.20 -22.21 -15.69
CA THR A 625 -8.76 -22.14 -16.00
C THR A 625 -8.48 -22.11 -17.50
N ASN A 626 -7.44 -21.38 -17.88
CA ASN A 626 -7.06 -21.16 -19.28
C ASN A 626 -8.16 -20.50 -20.14
N VAL A 627 -9.00 -19.66 -19.52
CA VAL A 627 -10.12 -18.94 -20.13
C VAL A 627 -9.63 -18.05 -21.28
N PRO A 628 -10.03 -18.29 -22.54
CA PRO A 628 -9.72 -17.40 -23.66
C PRO A 628 -10.45 -16.05 -23.52
N ALA A 629 -9.70 -14.96 -23.64
CA ALA A 629 -10.24 -13.60 -23.59
C ALA A 629 -9.89 -12.83 -24.87
N THR A 630 -10.90 -12.22 -25.49
CA THR A 630 -10.80 -11.41 -26.70
C THR A 630 -11.19 -9.97 -26.41
N VAL A 631 -10.45 -9.01 -26.97
CA VAL A 631 -10.82 -7.58 -26.99
C VAL A 631 -10.87 -7.11 -28.43
N THR A 632 -11.94 -6.41 -28.79
CA THR A 632 -12.11 -5.73 -30.08
C THR A 632 -12.54 -4.29 -29.86
N ILE A 633 -11.90 -3.33 -30.51
CA ILE A 633 -12.31 -1.92 -30.49
C ILE A 633 -12.78 -1.51 -31.88
N LYS A 634 -13.97 -0.91 -31.95
CA LYS A 634 -14.53 -0.27 -33.14
C LYS A 634 -14.45 1.25 -32.99
N ASN A 635 -14.27 1.97 -34.10
CA ASN A 635 -14.42 3.42 -34.14
C ASN A 635 -15.87 3.84 -34.46
N ALA A 636 -16.16 5.14 -34.41
CA ALA A 636 -17.48 5.72 -34.70
C ALA A 636 -18.05 5.39 -36.11
N ALA A 637 -17.24 4.89 -37.05
CA ALA A 637 -17.70 4.39 -38.34
C ALA A 637 -18.03 2.88 -38.33
N GLY A 638 -18.04 2.24 -37.17
CA GLY A 638 -18.26 0.80 -36.99
C GLY A 638 -17.07 -0.10 -37.33
N ASN A 639 -15.99 0.47 -37.88
CA ASN A 639 -14.82 -0.27 -38.33
C ASN A 639 -13.99 -0.77 -37.14
N VAL A 640 -13.61 -2.04 -37.17
CA VAL A 640 -12.66 -2.62 -36.20
C VAL A 640 -11.27 -2.04 -36.44
N VAL A 641 -10.72 -1.38 -35.41
CA VAL A 641 -9.40 -0.73 -35.43
C VAL A 641 -8.37 -1.44 -34.55
N TYR A 642 -8.83 -2.34 -33.66
CA TYR A 642 -7.99 -3.13 -32.78
C TYR A 642 -8.69 -4.46 -32.49
N THR A 643 -7.96 -5.56 -32.56
CA THR A 643 -8.38 -6.86 -32.02
C THR A 643 -7.16 -7.57 -31.43
N ARG A 644 -7.30 -8.13 -30.22
CA ARG A 644 -6.29 -8.95 -29.54
C ARG A 644 -6.96 -10.10 -28.79
N GLN A 645 -6.22 -11.19 -28.60
CA GLN A 645 -6.63 -12.35 -27.82
C GLN A 645 -5.51 -12.72 -26.84
N THR A 646 -5.89 -13.28 -25.70
CA THR A 646 -5.00 -13.81 -24.66
C THR A 646 -5.71 -14.92 -23.88
N THR A 647 -5.02 -15.52 -22.92
CA THR A 647 -5.55 -16.56 -22.03
C THR A 647 -5.42 -16.11 -20.59
N ILE A 648 -6.54 -16.01 -19.87
CA ILE A 648 -6.54 -15.77 -18.42
C ILE A 648 -6.29 -17.11 -17.74
N LEU A 649 -5.19 -17.23 -17.00
CA LEU A 649 -4.75 -18.52 -16.44
C LEU A 649 -5.77 -19.12 -15.46
N THR A 650 -6.42 -18.29 -14.64
CA THR A 650 -7.45 -18.70 -13.67
C THR A 650 -8.41 -17.55 -13.41
N VAL A 651 -9.72 -17.83 -13.35
CA VAL A 651 -10.76 -16.93 -12.82
C VAL A 651 -11.41 -17.63 -11.61
N PRO A 652 -11.02 -17.28 -10.37
CA PRO A 652 -11.47 -17.99 -9.18
C PRO A 652 -12.98 -17.88 -8.96
N SER A 653 -13.54 -18.98 -8.51
CA SER A 653 -14.95 -19.17 -8.13
C SER A 653 -15.44 -18.17 -7.07
N GLY A 654 -16.77 -18.10 -6.91
CA GLY A 654 -17.38 -17.29 -5.84
C GLY A 654 -17.32 -15.77 -6.06
N ASN A 655 -17.41 -15.31 -7.31
CA ASN A 655 -17.47 -13.91 -7.73
C ASN A 655 -16.18 -13.09 -7.50
N SER A 656 -15.01 -13.71 -7.70
CA SER A 656 -13.71 -13.02 -7.61
C SER A 656 -13.33 -12.38 -8.95
N THR A 657 -13.29 -11.05 -9.02
CA THR A 657 -12.85 -10.33 -10.23
C THR A 657 -11.35 -10.48 -10.49
N VAL A 658 -10.99 -11.01 -11.66
CA VAL A 658 -9.62 -11.05 -12.20
C VAL A 658 -9.45 -9.97 -13.27
N ARG A 659 -8.29 -9.30 -13.26
CA ARG A 659 -7.87 -8.35 -14.30
C ARG A 659 -6.85 -8.98 -15.24
N GLN A 660 -7.04 -8.77 -16.53
CA GLN A 660 -6.10 -9.15 -17.58
C GLN A 660 -5.67 -7.92 -18.39
N GLU A 661 -4.37 -7.74 -18.56
CA GLU A 661 -3.81 -6.65 -19.37
C GLU A 661 -3.62 -7.09 -20.84
N PHE A 662 -3.80 -6.15 -21.76
CA PHE A 662 -3.63 -6.33 -23.20
C PHE A 662 -2.71 -5.20 -23.75
N PRO A 663 -2.03 -5.41 -24.90
CA PRO A 663 -1.17 -4.38 -25.49
C PRO A 663 -1.93 -3.09 -25.80
N ASP A 664 -1.33 -1.93 -25.52
CA ASP A 664 -1.98 -0.62 -25.68
C ASP A 664 -2.63 -0.42 -27.05
N PHE A 665 -3.78 0.27 -27.04
CA PHE A 665 -4.45 0.78 -28.24
C PHE A 665 -3.96 2.19 -28.55
N ILE A 666 -3.59 2.46 -29.80
CA ILE A 666 -3.28 3.82 -30.28
C ILE A 666 -4.41 4.23 -31.25
N PRO A 667 -5.28 5.20 -30.88
CA PRO A 667 -6.30 5.71 -31.79
C PRO A 667 -5.68 6.52 -32.92
N ASN A 668 -6.38 6.55 -34.05
CA ASN A 668 -5.97 7.25 -35.26
C ASN A 668 -7.17 8.03 -35.81
N GLY A 669 -7.43 9.19 -35.19
CA GLY A 669 -8.61 10.02 -35.42
C GLY A 669 -9.44 10.20 -34.14
N ALA A 670 -10.10 11.36 -34.04
CA ALA A 670 -11.01 11.70 -32.96
C ALA A 670 -12.42 11.10 -33.16
N GLY A 671 -13.20 11.06 -32.08
CA GLY A 671 -14.57 10.55 -32.05
C GLY A 671 -14.77 9.48 -30.98
N GLU A 672 -15.94 8.86 -31.00
CA GLU A 672 -16.26 7.74 -30.12
C GLU A 672 -15.60 6.44 -30.61
N TYR A 673 -15.16 5.62 -29.66
CA TYR A 673 -14.66 4.27 -29.86
C TYR A 673 -15.33 3.33 -28.86
N CYS A 674 -15.80 2.17 -29.31
CA CYS A 674 -16.44 1.17 -28.46
C CYS A 674 -15.59 -0.10 -28.39
N LEU A 675 -15.18 -0.44 -27.17
CA LEU A 675 -14.40 -1.62 -26.82
C LEU A 675 -15.36 -2.73 -26.35
N THR A 676 -15.39 -3.83 -27.09
CA THR A 676 -16.08 -5.07 -26.72
C THR A 676 -15.06 -6.05 -26.14
N VAL A 677 -15.38 -6.58 -24.96
CA VAL A 677 -14.69 -7.70 -24.30
C VAL A 677 -15.53 -8.96 -24.52
N THR A 678 -14.89 -10.09 -24.76
CA THR A 678 -15.52 -11.42 -24.72
C THR A 678 -14.61 -12.38 -23.95
N VAL A 679 -15.13 -13.04 -22.93
CA VAL A 679 -14.56 -14.27 -22.35
C VAL A 679 -15.41 -15.46 -22.78
N ASN A 680 -14.94 -16.69 -22.56
CA ASN A 680 -15.66 -17.91 -22.93
C ASN A 680 -15.04 -19.11 -22.20
N ASP A 681 -15.83 -20.11 -21.82
CA ASP A 681 -15.36 -21.42 -21.36
C ASP A 681 -16.33 -22.52 -21.85
N PRO A 682 -15.86 -23.67 -22.38
CA PRO A 682 -16.74 -24.75 -22.83
C PRO A 682 -17.63 -25.38 -21.74
N GLN A 683 -17.33 -25.17 -20.46
CA GLN A 683 -18.15 -25.62 -19.32
C GLN A 683 -19.18 -24.57 -18.86
N ASP A 684 -19.16 -23.36 -19.43
CA ASP A 684 -20.10 -22.30 -19.11
C ASP A 684 -21.39 -22.38 -19.94
N PRO A 685 -22.57 -22.56 -19.31
CA PRO A 685 -23.84 -22.62 -20.02
C PRO A 685 -24.51 -21.26 -20.23
N VAL A 686 -23.98 -20.16 -19.68
CA VAL A 686 -24.55 -18.81 -19.81
C VAL A 686 -23.69 -18.00 -20.77
N THR A 687 -24.17 -17.77 -21.99
CA THR A 687 -23.34 -17.16 -23.06
C THR A 687 -23.63 -15.67 -23.29
N GLU A 688 -24.72 -15.18 -22.68
CA GLU A 688 -25.27 -13.84 -22.87
C GLU A 688 -24.49 -12.74 -22.10
N ASN A 689 -23.87 -13.10 -20.97
CA ASN A 689 -23.03 -12.24 -20.13
C ASN A 689 -21.52 -12.43 -20.36
N ASN A 690 -21.13 -13.41 -21.17
CA ASN A 690 -19.74 -13.66 -21.58
C ASN A 690 -19.15 -12.53 -22.45
N SER A 691 -19.95 -11.52 -22.86
CA SER A 691 -19.46 -10.34 -23.56
C SER A 691 -20.07 -9.02 -23.04
N THR A 692 -19.25 -7.97 -22.99
CA THR A 692 -19.67 -6.62 -22.58
C THR A 692 -19.03 -5.56 -23.47
N THR A 693 -19.64 -4.38 -23.60
CA THR A 693 -19.14 -3.30 -24.46
C THR A 693 -19.15 -1.96 -23.71
N TRP A 694 -18.07 -1.20 -23.87
CA TRP A 694 -17.84 0.10 -23.23
C TRP A 694 -17.34 1.12 -24.26
N CYS A 695 -17.96 2.29 -24.32
CA CYS A 695 -17.60 3.34 -25.27
C CYS A 695 -16.87 4.50 -24.59
N PHE A 696 -15.85 5.04 -25.25
CA PHE A 696 -15.02 6.14 -24.78
C PHE A 696 -14.75 7.14 -25.92
N ASN A 697 -14.51 8.39 -25.56
CA ASN A 697 -14.25 9.46 -26.54
C ASN A 697 -12.75 9.74 -26.67
N VAL A 698 -12.29 9.92 -27.91
CA VAL A 698 -10.95 10.40 -28.26
C VAL A 698 -11.07 11.83 -28.78
N LYS A 699 -10.33 12.77 -28.18
CA LYS A 699 -10.37 14.19 -28.54
C LYS A 699 -9.36 14.52 -29.63
N ALA A 700 -9.77 15.40 -30.56
CA ALA A 700 -8.94 15.89 -31.65
C ALA A 700 -7.75 16.71 -31.14
N ARG A 701 -6.63 16.60 -31.88
CA ARG A 701 -5.43 17.40 -31.66
C ARG A 701 -5.70 18.88 -31.99
N TYR A 702 -5.02 19.79 -31.29
CA TYR A 702 -5.22 21.23 -31.43
C TYR A 702 -4.79 21.77 -32.80
N ALA A 703 -5.58 22.70 -33.38
CA ALA A 703 -5.26 23.39 -34.64
C ALA A 703 -6.02 24.74 -34.71
N GLY A 704 -5.38 25.78 -35.23
CA GLY A 704 -5.98 27.12 -35.35
C GLY A 704 -5.64 28.07 -34.19
N LEU A 705 -6.53 29.03 -33.92
CA LEU A 705 -6.34 30.09 -32.94
C LEU A 705 -7.11 29.80 -31.66
N TYR A 706 -6.42 29.83 -30.53
CA TYR A 706 -7.00 29.74 -29.18
C TYR A 706 -6.53 30.92 -28.35
N ARG A 707 -7.36 31.35 -27.41
CA ARG A 707 -7.04 32.45 -26.51
C ARG A 707 -6.79 31.97 -25.09
N VAL A 708 -5.89 32.65 -24.41
CA VAL A 708 -5.44 32.32 -23.06
C VAL A 708 -5.64 33.56 -22.20
N GLY A 709 -6.38 33.42 -21.10
CA GLY A 709 -6.67 34.50 -20.14
C GLY A 709 -8.05 34.35 -19.48
N PHE A 710 -8.44 35.34 -18.67
CA PHE A 710 -9.68 35.25 -17.89
C PHE A 710 -10.94 35.21 -18.79
N GLY A 711 -11.67 34.09 -18.75
CA GLY A 711 -12.90 33.88 -19.52
C GLY A 711 -12.68 33.38 -20.95
N GLU A 712 -11.45 33.08 -21.35
CA GLU A 712 -11.10 32.56 -22.67
C GLU A 712 -10.97 31.02 -22.71
N HIS A 713 -10.54 30.48 -23.85
CA HIS A 713 -10.45 29.03 -24.13
C HIS A 713 -9.56 28.25 -23.15
N PHE A 714 -8.58 28.93 -22.55
CA PHE A 714 -7.78 28.47 -21.42
C PHE A 714 -7.63 29.63 -20.44
N ARG A 715 -7.75 29.39 -19.13
CA ARG A 715 -7.58 30.45 -18.12
C ARG A 715 -6.12 30.83 -17.91
N THR A 716 -5.17 29.91 -18.13
CA THR A 716 -3.73 30.14 -17.85
C THR A 716 -2.79 29.57 -18.91
N ILE A 717 -1.56 30.11 -18.95
CA ILE A 717 -0.45 29.57 -19.79
C ILE A 717 -0.16 28.10 -19.44
N GLN A 718 -0.22 27.74 -18.16
CA GLN A 718 0.04 26.39 -17.68
C GLN A 718 -1.00 25.41 -18.24
N GLU A 719 -2.29 25.69 -18.03
CA GLU A 719 -3.43 24.91 -18.54
C GLU A 719 -3.42 24.77 -20.07
N ALA A 720 -3.13 25.86 -20.79
CA ALA A 720 -2.98 25.84 -22.24
C ALA A 720 -1.84 24.91 -22.69
N TRP A 721 -0.71 24.93 -21.99
CA TRP A 721 0.42 24.06 -22.28
C TRP A 721 0.16 22.60 -21.89
N ASP A 722 -0.43 22.33 -20.72
CA ASP A 722 -0.75 20.98 -20.24
C ASP A 722 -1.76 20.31 -21.18
N SER A 723 -2.76 21.05 -21.67
CA SER A 723 -3.71 20.55 -22.65
C SER A 723 -3.08 20.32 -24.03
N VAL A 724 -2.33 21.30 -24.58
CA VAL A 724 -1.71 21.14 -25.92
C VAL A 724 -0.61 20.08 -25.91
N SER A 725 0.14 19.92 -24.83
CA SER A 725 1.14 18.85 -24.70
C SER A 725 0.49 17.47 -24.55
N THR A 726 -0.62 17.35 -23.80
CA THR A 726 -1.39 16.11 -23.65
C THR A 726 -2.05 15.69 -24.97
N TYR A 727 -2.90 16.55 -25.55
CA TYR A 727 -3.72 16.23 -26.73
C TYR A 727 -2.97 16.39 -28.06
N GLY A 728 -1.78 17.01 -28.08
CA GLY A 728 -1.00 17.23 -29.29
C GLY A 728 -1.59 18.28 -30.24
N VAL A 729 -0.95 18.41 -31.41
CA VAL A 729 -1.36 19.36 -32.46
C VAL A 729 -1.57 18.65 -33.81
N GLY A 730 -2.65 19.03 -34.50
CA GLY A 730 -3.03 18.50 -35.83
C GLY A 730 -2.78 19.48 -36.97
N GLY A 731 -2.52 20.75 -36.65
CA GLY A 731 -2.18 21.83 -37.58
C GLY A 731 -1.41 22.93 -36.85
N PRO A 732 -1.07 24.05 -37.50
CA PRO A 732 -0.50 25.21 -36.83
C PRO A 732 -1.40 25.72 -35.70
N VAL A 733 -0.82 26.03 -34.54
CA VAL A 733 -1.54 26.53 -33.36
C VAL A 733 -1.04 27.92 -32.99
N THR A 734 -1.96 28.86 -32.79
CA THR A 734 -1.69 30.18 -32.23
C THR A 734 -2.36 30.31 -30.86
N LEU A 735 -1.59 30.67 -29.84
CA LEU A 735 -2.06 30.93 -28.48
C LEU A 735 -1.95 32.44 -28.22
N GLU A 736 -3.10 33.12 -28.20
CA GLU A 736 -3.19 34.56 -27.99
C GLU A 736 -3.42 34.91 -26.51
N LEU A 737 -2.51 35.69 -25.94
CA LEU A 737 -2.56 36.16 -24.57
C LEU A 737 -3.42 37.45 -24.49
N VAL A 738 -4.54 37.40 -23.77
CA VAL A 738 -5.50 38.52 -23.63
C VAL A 738 -5.39 39.32 -22.33
N ASP A 739 -4.79 38.78 -21.27
CA ASP A 739 -4.54 39.49 -20.01
C ASP A 739 -3.20 40.27 -20.05
N ASP A 740 -3.08 41.33 -19.24
CA ASP A 740 -1.86 42.15 -19.14
C ASP A 740 -0.75 41.51 -18.28
N SER A 741 -1.09 40.46 -17.52
CA SER A 741 -0.17 39.77 -16.61
C SER A 741 -0.60 38.32 -16.36
N TYR A 742 0.36 37.40 -16.50
CA TYR A 742 0.27 35.98 -16.15
C TYR A 742 1.31 35.64 -15.11
N THR A 743 1.05 34.61 -14.32
CA THR A 743 2.05 34.00 -13.44
C THR A 743 2.13 32.52 -13.76
N VAL A 744 3.35 31.98 -13.87
CA VAL A 744 3.60 30.55 -14.07
C VAL A 744 4.62 30.11 -13.02
N GLN A 745 4.36 28.97 -12.38
CA GLN A 745 5.14 28.43 -11.26
C GLN A 745 4.90 26.92 -11.14
N PRO A 746 5.88 26.12 -10.66
CA PRO A 746 5.67 24.70 -10.47
C PRO A 746 4.79 24.42 -9.25
N VAL A 747 4.08 23.29 -9.29
CA VAL A 747 3.28 22.80 -8.16
C VAL A 747 4.18 22.63 -6.94
N ASN A 748 3.68 23.02 -5.76
CA ASN A 748 4.39 22.98 -4.47
C ASN A 748 5.73 23.76 -4.39
N ASN A 749 6.07 24.58 -5.39
CA ASN A 749 7.34 25.34 -5.44
C ASN A 749 8.60 24.43 -5.32
N ASP A 750 8.56 23.27 -5.98
CA ASP A 750 9.62 22.26 -6.04
C ASP A 750 10.92 22.79 -6.70
N PRO A 751 12.07 22.86 -5.99
CA PRO A 751 13.33 23.40 -6.52
C PRO A 751 13.97 22.58 -7.64
N SER A 752 13.48 21.38 -7.95
CA SER A 752 13.90 20.63 -9.13
C SER A 752 13.22 21.10 -10.44
N GLN A 753 12.17 21.92 -10.34
CA GLN A 753 11.30 22.27 -11.47
C GLN A 753 11.41 23.73 -11.93
N PRO A 754 11.26 23.99 -13.24
CA PRO A 754 11.23 25.34 -13.80
C PRO A 754 9.89 26.04 -13.49
N ALA A 755 9.78 27.33 -13.84
CA ALA A 755 8.48 28.03 -13.80
C ALA A 755 7.47 27.45 -14.81
N LEU A 756 7.95 26.96 -15.95
CA LEU A 756 7.17 26.26 -16.98
C LEU A 756 8.05 25.18 -17.65
N ASP A 757 7.65 23.90 -17.54
CA ASP A 757 8.37 22.78 -18.14
C ASP A 757 7.82 22.44 -19.52
N MET A 758 8.56 22.82 -20.57
CA MET A 758 8.23 22.57 -21.97
C MET A 758 9.17 21.53 -22.63
N ARG A 759 9.78 20.65 -21.82
CA ARG A 759 10.63 19.54 -22.29
C ARG A 759 9.80 18.32 -22.74
N GLY A 760 10.38 17.50 -23.60
CA GLY A 760 9.80 16.24 -24.07
C GLY A 760 8.91 16.33 -25.30
N TYR A 761 8.15 15.26 -25.57
CA TYR A 761 7.46 15.04 -26.84
C TYR A 761 5.98 15.44 -26.81
N VAL A 762 5.61 16.31 -27.74
CA VAL A 762 4.22 16.66 -28.09
C VAL A 762 3.85 16.01 -29.41
N VAL A 763 2.75 15.25 -29.43
CA VAL A 763 2.25 14.53 -30.60
C VAL A 763 1.93 15.50 -31.74
N GLY A 764 2.47 15.23 -32.93
CA GLY A 764 2.19 15.99 -34.15
C GLY A 764 2.84 17.37 -34.24
N LEU A 765 3.53 17.85 -33.20
CA LEU A 765 4.28 19.11 -33.21
C LEU A 765 5.51 18.99 -34.11
N GLY A 766 5.65 19.91 -35.07
CA GLY A 766 6.71 19.90 -36.07
C GLY A 766 6.66 21.11 -37.00
N ALA A 767 7.47 21.10 -38.06
CA ALA A 767 7.57 22.22 -39.01
C ALA A 767 6.23 22.61 -39.66
N ASN A 768 5.36 21.63 -39.92
CA ASN A 768 4.03 21.86 -40.53
C ASN A 768 2.98 22.31 -39.50
N ASN A 769 3.18 21.96 -38.22
CA ASN A 769 2.24 22.18 -37.12
C ASN A 769 2.92 22.93 -35.96
N PRO A 770 3.47 24.14 -36.16
CA PRO A 770 4.17 24.88 -35.11
C PRO A 770 3.20 25.47 -34.07
N ILE A 771 3.71 25.73 -32.87
CA ILE A 771 2.98 26.49 -31.83
C ILE A 771 3.56 27.90 -31.75
N THR A 772 2.70 28.92 -31.82
CA THR A 772 3.09 30.34 -31.67
C THR A 772 2.33 30.99 -30.53
N TRP A 773 3.03 31.41 -29.49
CA TRP A 773 2.51 32.26 -28.42
C TRP A 773 2.71 33.73 -28.79
N ARG A 774 1.64 34.52 -28.75
CA ARG A 774 1.68 35.97 -29.04
C ARG A 774 0.69 36.74 -28.17
N PRO A 775 0.88 38.06 -27.93
CA PRO A 775 -0.16 38.89 -27.33
C PRO A 775 -1.28 39.13 -28.36
N VAL A 776 -2.53 39.28 -27.89
CA VAL A 776 -3.63 39.70 -28.75
C VAL A 776 -3.38 41.11 -29.32
N ALA A 777 -3.88 41.37 -30.52
CA ALA A 777 -3.70 42.66 -31.20
C ALA A 777 -4.18 43.84 -30.35
N GLY A 778 -3.43 44.94 -30.38
CA GLY A 778 -3.72 46.16 -29.61
C GLY A 778 -3.11 46.23 -28.20
N LYS A 779 -2.57 45.13 -27.65
CA LYS A 779 -1.86 45.16 -26.37
C LYS A 779 -0.58 45.99 -26.43
N THR A 780 -0.27 46.68 -25.32
CA THR A 780 0.93 47.53 -25.16
C THR A 780 1.99 46.90 -24.24
N ASN A 781 1.55 46.14 -23.24
CA ASN A 781 2.40 45.29 -22.42
C ASN A 781 1.64 44.04 -21.97
N VAL A 782 2.26 42.86 -22.10
CA VAL A 782 1.79 41.60 -21.52
C VAL A 782 2.94 40.97 -20.73
N THR A 783 2.76 40.80 -19.43
CA THR A 783 3.81 40.35 -18.51
C THR A 783 3.66 38.85 -18.23
N VAL A 784 4.73 38.08 -18.36
CA VAL A 784 4.79 36.67 -17.94
C VAL A 784 5.75 36.57 -16.77
N ASN A 785 5.19 36.44 -15.56
CA ASN A 785 5.95 36.32 -14.31
C ASN A 785 6.33 34.86 -14.12
N LEU A 786 7.61 34.55 -14.32
CA LEU A 786 8.19 33.22 -14.20
C LEU A 786 8.70 33.05 -12.77
N LYS A 787 7.87 32.47 -11.90
CA LYS A 787 8.21 32.19 -10.50
C LYS A 787 8.86 30.82 -10.42
N SER A 788 10.18 30.81 -10.30
CA SER A 788 10.99 29.59 -10.41
C SER A 788 11.82 29.34 -9.15
N PRO A 789 11.60 28.22 -8.43
CA PRO A 789 12.49 27.81 -7.35
C PRO A 789 13.85 27.32 -7.88
N SER A 790 13.88 26.54 -8.97
CA SER A 790 15.14 26.15 -9.65
C SER A 790 15.95 27.32 -10.22
N GLY A 791 15.34 28.49 -10.41
CA GLY A 791 15.91 29.61 -11.17
C GLY A 791 15.82 29.44 -12.69
N ILE A 792 15.19 28.39 -13.20
CA ILE A 792 14.89 28.21 -14.63
C ILE A 792 13.46 28.65 -14.93
N GLY A 793 13.29 29.64 -15.80
CA GLY A 793 11.97 30.14 -16.23
C GLY A 793 11.22 29.13 -17.09
N ILE A 794 11.47 29.16 -18.40
CA ILE A 794 10.89 28.23 -19.38
C ILE A 794 11.99 27.26 -19.82
N TRP A 795 11.77 25.94 -19.66
CA TRP A 795 12.75 24.90 -20.00
C TRP A 795 12.31 24.09 -21.23
N TYR A 796 13.18 23.98 -22.24
CA TYR A 796 13.04 23.09 -23.40
C TYR A 796 14.16 22.05 -23.44
N GLY A 797 13.94 20.92 -24.12
CA GLY A 797 14.93 19.85 -24.27
C GLY A 797 14.32 18.46 -24.06
N GLN A 798 15.16 17.44 -23.93
CA GLN A 798 14.72 16.08 -23.56
C GLN A 798 14.09 16.01 -22.17
N LYS A 799 13.15 15.08 -21.99
CA LYS A 799 12.53 14.73 -20.70
C LYS A 799 12.38 13.21 -20.62
N ASP A 800 12.88 12.61 -19.55
CA ASP A 800 12.86 11.16 -19.32
C ASP A 800 13.44 10.38 -20.52
N THR A 801 12.63 9.60 -21.24
CA THR A 801 13.03 8.89 -22.48
C THR A 801 12.62 9.64 -23.76
N SER A 802 11.98 10.80 -23.66
CA SER A 802 11.37 11.54 -24.78
C SER A 802 12.25 12.65 -25.33
N ASN A 803 12.38 12.67 -26.67
CA ASN A 803 13.04 13.73 -27.42
C ASN A 803 12.12 14.96 -27.60
N PRO A 804 12.67 16.20 -27.63
CA PRO A 804 11.89 17.42 -27.84
C PRO A 804 11.37 17.52 -29.28
N SER A 805 10.09 17.85 -29.45
CA SER A 805 9.50 18.07 -30.78
C SER A 805 10.00 19.35 -31.48
N GLY A 806 10.40 20.38 -30.72
CA GLY A 806 10.81 21.68 -31.25
C GLY A 806 9.64 22.59 -31.68
N TYR A 807 9.92 23.55 -32.56
CA TYR A 807 8.92 24.37 -33.28
C TYR A 807 7.93 25.18 -32.42
N ILE A 808 8.32 25.57 -31.21
CA ILE A 808 7.59 26.54 -30.38
C ILE A 808 8.22 27.93 -30.54
N THR A 809 7.36 28.92 -30.81
CA THR A 809 7.72 30.34 -30.96
C THR A 809 7.03 31.16 -29.88
N TRP A 810 7.76 32.07 -29.24
CA TRP A 810 7.20 33.21 -28.52
C TRP A 810 7.52 34.48 -29.32
N ASP A 811 6.49 35.26 -29.67
CA ASP A 811 6.67 36.52 -30.42
C ASP A 811 5.93 37.68 -29.76
N GLY A 812 6.70 38.68 -29.30
CA GLY A 812 6.16 39.91 -28.73
C GLY A 812 5.63 40.92 -29.75
N GLY A 813 5.72 40.62 -31.05
CA GLY A 813 5.35 41.52 -32.14
C GLY A 813 6.27 42.74 -32.25
N THR A 814 6.06 43.58 -33.26
CA THR A 814 6.93 44.74 -33.57
C THR A 814 7.15 45.70 -32.39
N ASN A 815 6.13 45.91 -31.54
CA ASN A 815 6.17 46.77 -30.37
C ASN A 815 6.81 46.11 -29.11
N LYS A 816 7.31 44.88 -29.26
CA LYS A 816 7.95 44.06 -28.23
C LYS A 816 7.15 43.89 -26.94
N VAL A 817 5.87 43.55 -27.08
CA VAL A 817 4.83 43.66 -26.06
C VAL A 817 4.97 42.61 -24.94
N LEU A 818 5.45 41.40 -25.25
CA LEU A 818 5.71 40.36 -24.26
C LEU A 818 6.90 40.71 -23.37
N ARG A 819 6.72 40.56 -22.06
CA ARG A 819 7.71 40.87 -21.02
C ARG A 819 7.84 39.70 -20.05
N PHE A 820 8.92 38.94 -20.17
CA PHE A 820 9.24 37.82 -19.28
C PHE A 820 10.06 38.32 -18.09
N VAL A 821 9.52 38.13 -16.88
CA VAL A 821 10.12 38.58 -15.62
C VAL A 821 10.41 37.35 -14.76
N LEU A 822 11.69 37.08 -14.47
CA LEU A 822 12.10 35.91 -13.68
C LEU A 822 12.27 36.26 -12.19
N GLU A 823 11.58 35.51 -11.34
CA GLU A 823 11.70 35.56 -9.89
C GLU A 823 12.22 34.20 -9.38
N ASN A 824 13.42 34.19 -8.78
CA ASN A 824 13.88 32.99 -8.05
C ASN A 824 13.19 32.95 -6.67
N THR A 825 12.30 31.99 -6.45
CA THR A 825 11.38 31.98 -5.28
C THR A 825 11.97 31.35 -4.02
N THR A 826 12.96 30.46 -4.15
CA THR A 826 13.70 29.86 -3.00
C THR A 826 14.80 30.77 -2.46
N ALA A 827 14.63 32.08 -2.59
CA ALA A 827 15.63 33.11 -2.29
C ALA A 827 15.82 33.40 -0.79
N THR A 828 16.04 32.37 0.03
CA THR A 828 16.68 32.56 1.34
C THR A 828 18.07 33.16 1.14
N ASN A 829 18.48 34.07 2.02
CA ASN A 829 19.77 34.74 1.95
C ASN A 829 20.85 33.90 2.64
N VAL A 830 21.16 32.74 2.07
CA VAL A 830 22.28 31.90 2.51
C VAL A 830 23.60 32.58 2.10
N SER A 831 24.38 32.99 3.10
CA SER A 831 25.58 33.81 2.94
C SER A 831 26.61 33.21 1.96
N GLY A 832 26.72 33.81 0.77
CA GLY A 832 27.82 33.59 -0.17
C GLY A 832 27.48 32.89 -1.50
N TYR A 833 26.35 32.18 -1.59
CA TYR A 833 26.09 31.26 -2.72
C TYR A 833 25.13 31.83 -3.79
N LYS A 834 25.71 32.63 -4.68
CA LYS A 834 25.76 32.34 -6.13
C LYS A 834 24.52 31.58 -6.71
N ARG A 835 23.54 32.31 -7.28
CA ARG A 835 22.22 31.78 -7.72
C ARG A 835 22.15 31.45 -9.23
N LEU A 836 21.32 30.46 -9.59
CA LEU A 836 20.84 30.21 -10.96
C LEU A 836 19.68 31.16 -11.31
N ALA A 837 19.72 31.78 -12.50
CA ALA A 837 18.64 32.66 -12.98
C ALA A 837 18.62 32.78 -14.52
N ILE A 838 17.79 31.97 -15.17
CA ILE A 838 17.70 31.87 -16.64
C ILE A 838 16.23 31.85 -17.10
N PRO A 839 15.67 32.94 -17.68
CA PRO A 839 14.28 33.00 -18.13
C PRO A 839 13.94 32.02 -19.26
N PHE A 840 14.86 31.80 -20.21
CA PHE A 840 14.72 30.83 -21.30
C PHE A 840 15.89 29.87 -21.32
N TYR A 841 15.63 28.59 -21.06
CA TYR A 841 16.64 27.54 -20.99
C TYR A 841 16.37 26.49 -22.07
N LEU A 842 17.22 26.48 -23.09
CA LEU A 842 17.20 25.50 -24.17
C LEU A 842 18.24 24.43 -23.81
N GLY A 843 17.79 23.38 -23.10
CA GLY A 843 18.60 22.23 -22.67
C GLY A 843 18.84 21.20 -23.77
N GLN A 844 19.34 20.01 -23.40
CA GLN A 844 19.79 18.98 -24.34
C GLN A 844 18.77 18.68 -25.46
N GLY A 845 19.21 18.85 -26.71
CA GLY A 845 18.43 18.61 -27.93
C GLY A 845 17.49 19.73 -28.35
N ALA A 846 17.37 20.84 -27.61
CA ALA A 846 16.42 21.90 -27.90
C ALA A 846 16.67 22.53 -29.29
N SER A 847 15.74 22.30 -30.22
CA SER A 847 15.91 22.60 -31.64
C SER A 847 14.70 23.30 -32.27
N ASN A 848 14.94 24.19 -33.22
CA ASN A 848 13.94 24.97 -33.96
C ASN A 848 13.01 25.84 -33.08
N TYR A 849 13.44 26.19 -31.86
CA TYR A 849 12.72 27.11 -30.97
C TYR A 849 13.00 28.57 -31.33
N LYS A 850 12.02 29.46 -31.09
CA LYS A 850 12.16 30.89 -31.37
C LYS A 850 11.72 31.75 -30.20
N VAL A 851 12.55 32.73 -29.85
CA VAL A 851 12.22 33.81 -28.90
C VAL A 851 12.41 35.12 -29.65
N LEU A 852 11.28 35.72 -30.04
CA LEU A 852 11.22 36.86 -30.93
C LEU A 852 10.65 38.08 -30.20
N ASN A 853 11.25 39.24 -30.47
CA ASN A 853 10.70 40.55 -30.13
C ASN A 853 10.24 40.68 -28.66
N SER A 854 10.91 40.07 -27.69
CA SER A 854 10.45 40.00 -26.31
C SER A 854 11.33 40.80 -25.35
N ARG A 855 10.75 41.34 -24.28
CA ARG A 855 11.48 41.95 -23.15
C ARG A 855 11.79 40.86 -22.12
N ILE A 856 13.04 40.76 -21.66
CA ILE A 856 13.54 39.66 -20.82
C ILE A 856 14.41 40.25 -19.70
N GLU A 857 13.98 40.06 -18.46
CA GLU A 857 14.58 40.73 -17.28
C GLU A 857 14.34 39.94 -15.97
N PRO A 858 15.17 40.15 -14.93
CA PRO A 858 14.88 39.64 -13.60
C PRO A 858 13.85 40.52 -12.87
N ALA A 859 13.15 39.94 -11.88
CA ALA A 859 12.31 40.69 -10.95
C ALA A 859 13.11 41.79 -10.22
N SER A 860 12.47 42.91 -9.92
CA SER A 860 13.12 44.17 -9.47
C SER A 860 14.06 44.01 -8.27
N GLY A 861 13.72 43.14 -7.32
CA GLY A 861 14.56 42.83 -6.14
C GLY A 861 15.85 42.03 -6.42
N ASN A 862 16.01 41.44 -7.61
CA ASN A 862 17.19 40.62 -7.98
C ASN A 862 18.21 41.36 -8.85
N THR A 863 17.89 42.57 -9.32
CA THR A 863 18.63 43.31 -10.37
C THR A 863 20.10 43.61 -10.05
N TRP A 864 20.41 44.02 -8.82
CA TRP A 864 21.79 44.38 -8.43
C TRP A 864 22.68 43.17 -8.08
N SER A 865 22.09 42.01 -7.74
CA SER A 865 22.84 40.84 -7.31
C SER A 865 23.19 39.90 -8.47
N LEU A 866 22.25 39.59 -9.37
CA LEU A 866 22.46 38.59 -10.42
C LEU A 866 23.64 38.92 -11.33
N LYS A 867 23.68 40.13 -11.91
CA LYS A 867 24.78 40.60 -12.77
C LYS A 867 26.14 40.73 -12.09
N ASN A 868 26.23 40.62 -10.77
CA ASN A 868 27.50 40.73 -10.03
C ASN A 868 27.93 39.40 -9.39
N THR A 869 27.02 38.44 -9.21
CA THR A 869 27.28 37.19 -8.45
C THR A 869 27.24 35.93 -9.31
N ALA A 870 26.51 35.93 -10.43
CA ALA A 870 26.20 34.74 -11.21
C ALA A 870 26.75 34.84 -12.64
N ASN A 871 28.06 35.05 -12.76
CA ASN A 871 28.75 35.35 -14.04
C ASN A 871 29.75 34.25 -14.47
N THR A 872 29.60 33.03 -13.97
CA THR A 872 30.47 31.89 -14.36
C THR A 872 30.01 31.32 -15.71
N VAL A 873 30.93 30.86 -16.57
CA VAL A 873 30.58 30.12 -17.79
C VAL A 873 30.98 28.66 -17.56
N THR A 874 30.03 27.82 -17.15
CA THR A 874 30.30 26.41 -16.83
C THR A 874 30.35 25.57 -18.09
N ILE A 875 31.56 25.22 -18.53
CA ILE A 875 31.77 24.36 -19.70
C ILE A 875 32.01 22.89 -19.29
N PRO A 876 31.75 21.93 -20.19
CA PRO A 876 32.26 20.56 -20.06
C PRO A 876 33.79 20.54 -19.87
N SER A 877 34.25 19.92 -18.79
CA SER A 877 35.67 19.80 -18.42
C SER A 877 36.22 18.44 -18.86
N TYR A 878 37.48 18.37 -19.30
CA TYR A 878 38.09 17.16 -19.82
C TYR A 878 39.10 16.54 -18.85
N ASN A 879 38.89 15.28 -18.46
CA ASN A 879 39.83 14.54 -17.63
C ASN A 879 40.77 13.70 -18.51
N GLN A 880 41.98 14.20 -18.71
CA GLN A 880 43.01 13.58 -19.56
C GLN A 880 43.41 12.16 -19.11
N SER A 881 43.36 11.86 -17.81
CA SER A 881 43.81 10.57 -17.25
C SER A 881 42.82 9.44 -17.49
N PHE A 882 41.53 9.75 -17.64
CA PHE A 882 40.47 8.78 -17.93
C PHE A 882 39.89 8.94 -19.34
N ASN A 883 40.36 9.92 -20.11
CA ASN A 883 39.86 10.30 -21.44
C ASN A 883 38.35 10.67 -21.49
N THR A 884 37.76 11.01 -20.34
CA THR A 884 36.33 11.34 -20.16
C THR A 884 36.06 12.84 -20.08
N PHE A 885 34.83 13.23 -20.38
CA PHE A 885 34.30 14.57 -20.11
C PHE A 885 33.39 14.54 -18.88
N THR A 886 33.55 15.52 -17.99
CA THR A 886 32.68 15.72 -16.83
C THR A 886 31.75 16.90 -17.07
N PHE A 887 30.45 16.68 -16.85
CA PHE A 887 29.40 17.67 -16.99
C PHE A 887 28.93 18.09 -15.60
N VAL A 888 28.69 19.40 -15.43
CA VAL A 888 27.96 19.90 -14.26
C VAL A 888 26.47 19.87 -14.61
N ASP A 889 25.68 19.33 -13.70
CA ASP A 889 24.21 19.21 -13.80
C ASP A 889 23.55 20.57 -14.12
N ASP A 890 22.41 20.51 -14.83
CA ASP A 890 21.74 21.68 -15.38
C ASP A 890 21.04 22.55 -14.32
N LEU A 891 20.67 21.98 -13.17
CA LEU A 891 20.19 22.67 -11.97
C LEU A 891 21.33 23.10 -11.04
N ALA A 892 22.45 22.37 -11.04
CA ALA A 892 23.67 22.76 -10.33
C ALA A 892 24.44 23.92 -11.01
N GLN A 893 23.84 24.60 -11.99
CA GLN A 893 24.45 25.71 -12.70
C GLN A 893 24.55 26.98 -11.86
N VAL A 894 25.68 27.68 -12.00
CA VAL A 894 26.06 28.79 -11.11
C VAL A 894 26.25 30.08 -11.91
N MET A 895 25.20 30.42 -12.66
CA MET A 895 25.18 31.49 -13.65
C MET A 895 23.79 32.08 -13.88
N SER A 896 23.75 33.30 -14.42
CA SER A 896 22.53 33.97 -14.85
C SER A 896 22.67 34.45 -16.30
N ALA A 897 21.63 34.20 -17.10
CA ALA A 897 21.61 34.57 -18.52
C ALA A 897 20.17 34.85 -18.97
N GLY A 898 19.94 35.88 -19.79
CA GLY A 898 18.60 36.16 -20.32
C GLY A 898 18.06 35.03 -21.20
N VAL A 899 18.94 34.42 -22.00
CA VAL A 899 18.71 33.15 -22.69
C VAL A 899 19.95 32.26 -22.55
N MET A 900 19.77 30.99 -22.21
CA MET A 900 20.82 29.98 -22.28
C MET A 900 20.46 28.87 -23.27
N LEU A 901 21.41 28.49 -24.13
CA LEU A 901 21.44 27.21 -24.82
C LEU A 901 22.50 26.34 -24.14
N ARG A 902 22.13 25.18 -23.62
CA ARG A 902 23.04 24.21 -23.02
C ARG A 902 22.80 22.82 -23.58
N ASN A 903 23.87 22.17 -24.03
CA ASN A 903 23.86 20.77 -24.40
C ASN A 903 24.80 20.00 -23.48
N SER A 904 24.31 18.89 -22.94
CA SER A 904 25.00 18.00 -22.01
C SER A 904 25.03 16.58 -22.59
N ALA A 905 25.87 15.69 -22.04
CA ALA A 905 25.79 14.29 -22.39
C ALA A 905 24.61 13.63 -21.64
N PRO A 906 23.89 12.66 -22.24
CA PRO A 906 22.85 11.89 -21.57
C PRO A 906 23.49 10.85 -20.63
N ILE A 907 24.11 11.32 -19.56
CA ILE A 907 24.70 10.49 -18.51
C ILE A 907 24.06 10.81 -17.16
N ASP A 908 23.77 9.75 -16.41
CA ASP A 908 23.40 9.82 -15.01
C ASP A 908 24.61 10.28 -14.19
N GLY A 909 24.44 11.36 -13.42
CA GLY A 909 25.52 11.96 -12.62
C GLY A 909 26.04 11.09 -11.48
N ALA A 910 25.28 10.08 -11.04
CA ALA A 910 25.70 9.16 -9.98
C ALA A 910 26.47 7.95 -10.52
N THR A 911 26.14 7.45 -11.72
CA THR A 911 26.76 6.25 -12.30
C THR A 911 27.72 6.53 -13.46
N GLY A 912 27.66 7.71 -14.08
CA GLY A 912 28.35 8.05 -15.32
C GLY A 912 27.81 7.32 -16.56
N THR A 913 26.68 6.61 -16.46
CA THR A 913 26.12 5.78 -17.53
C THR A 913 24.89 6.42 -18.18
N ASN A 914 24.60 6.06 -19.43
CA ASN A 914 23.32 6.38 -20.07
C ASN A 914 22.26 5.32 -19.71
N SER A 915 21.95 5.19 -18.41
CA SER A 915 21.03 4.18 -17.87
C SER A 915 19.63 4.26 -18.48
N GLN A 916 19.17 5.48 -18.81
CA GLN A 916 17.88 5.75 -19.45
C GLN A 916 17.88 5.62 -20.99
N LYS A 917 19.03 5.30 -21.62
CA LYS A 917 19.19 5.17 -23.09
C LYS A 917 18.74 6.42 -23.89
N ARG A 918 18.90 7.62 -23.32
CA ARG A 918 18.56 8.90 -23.97
C ARG A 918 19.49 9.18 -25.17
N ASP A 919 18.95 9.75 -26.25
CA ASP A 919 19.76 10.15 -27.41
C ASP A 919 20.73 11.30 -27.07
N THR A 920 21.93 11.26 -27.66
CA THR A 920 22.85 12.41 -27.59
C THR A 920 22.53 13.38 -28.73
N LEU A 921 21.75 14.42 -28.44
CA LEU A 921 21.28 15.40 -29.41
C LEU A 921 22.19 16.64 -29.46
N ARG A 922 21.79 17.65 -30.25
CA ARG A 922 22.42 18.99 -30.36
C ARG A 922 21.34 20.05 -30.28
N ASN A 923 21.69 21.25 -29.82
CA ASN A 923 20.76 22.39 -29.83
C ASN A 923 20.97 23.19 -31.11
N GLN A 924 19.97 23.20 -32.00
CA GLN A 924 20.16 23.68 -33.37
C GLN A 924 18.99 24.44 -33.98
N ASN A 925 19.29 25.30 -34.95
CA ASN A 925 18.34 26.12 -35.71
C ASN A 925 17.47 27.04 -34.83
N ASN A 926 17.91 27.37 -33.60
CA ASN A 926 17.14 28.21 -32.69
C ASN A 926 17.35 29.70 -33.03
N VAL A 927 16.28 30.51 -32.91
CA VAL A 927 16.30 31.93 -33.29
C VAL A 927 15.96 32.81 -32.09
N ILE A 928 16.97 33.53 -31.58
CA ILE A 928 16.84 34.52 -30.51
C ILE A 928 17.01 35.89 -31.17
N SER A 929 15.90 36.53 -31.54
CA SER A 929 15.91 37.70 -32.42
C SER A 929 15.07 38.88 -31.94
N GLY A 930 15.58 40.09 -32.11
CA GLY A 930 14.85 41.34 -31.85
C GLY A 930 14.54 41.62 -30.37
N ASN A 931 15.03 40.82 -29.42
CA ASN A 931 14.67 40.93 -28.00
C ASN A 931 15.29 42.17 -27.32
N VAL A 932 14.81 42.47 -26.10
CA VAL A 932 15.46 43.38 -25.15
C VAL A 932 15.83 42.56 -23.92
N ILE A 933 17.12 42.44 -23.61
CA ILE A 933 17.64 41.61 -22.52
C ILE A 933 18.42 42.51 -21.55
N ARG A 934 18.19 42.42 -20.24
CA ARG A 934 18.86 43.27 -19.26
C ARG A 934 19.12 42.64 -17.89
N ASP A 935 20.15 43.14 -17.22
CA ASP A 935 20.45 42.92 -15.79
C ASP A 935 20.86 41.48 -15.38
N PHE A 936 21.32 40.67 -16.34
CA PHE A 936 21.87 39.32 -16.14
C PHE A 936 23.41 39.28 -16.16
N GLY A 937 24.01 38.21 -15.65
CA GLY A 937 25.45 37.94 -15.78
C GLY A 937 25.90 37.84 -17.25
N MET A 938 25.06 37.27 -18.10
CA MET A 938 25.20 37.26 -19.56
C MET A 938 23.88 37.65 -20.24
N GLY A 939 23.93 38.33 -21.40
CA GLY A 939 22.72 38.54 -22.20
C GLY A 939 22.22 37.21 -22.80
N ILE A 940 23.05 36.61 -23.66
CA ILE A 940 22.83 35.29 -24.25
C ILE A 940 24.07 34.43 -23.99
N ALA A 941 23.86 33.18 -23.58
CA ALA A 941 24.92 32.19 -23.42
C ALA A 941 24.62 30.92 -24.22
N SER A 942 25.58 30.40 -24.98
CA SER A 942 25.49 29.09 -25.62
C SER A 942 26.70 28.24 -25.26
N VAL A 943 26.44 27.03 -24.77
CA VAL A 943 27.43 26.03 -24.37
C VAL A 943 26.99 24.67 -24.94
N GLY A 944 27.63 24.22 -26.01
CA GLY A 944 27.47 22.86 -26.52
C GLY A 944 28.11 21.81 -25.61
N ALA A 945 27.91 20.52 -25.91
CA ALA A 945 28.47 19.43 -25.13
C ALA A 945 29.96 19.17 -25.44
N GLY A 946 30.43 19.64 -26.60
CA GLY A 946 31.79 19.42 -27.08
C GLY A 946 31.98 18.04 -27.72
N PRO A 947 33.22 17.52 -27.79
CA PRO A 947 33.50 16.15 -28.22
C PRO A 947 33.03 15.14 -27.18
N LEU A 948 32.48 14.00 -27.61
CA LEU A 948 32.16 12.86 -26.74
C LEU A 948 32.74 11.58 -27.33
N TYR A 949 33.27 10.70 -26.46
CA TYR A 949 33.76 9.38 -26.85
C TYR A 949 32.59 8.41 -26.99
N VAL A 950 32.41 7.82 -28.17
CA VAL A 950 31.27 6.91 -28.43
C VAL A 950 31.70 5.47 -28.23
N VAL A 951 31.28 4.89 -27.10
CA VAL A 951 31.53 3.48 -26.74
C VAL A 951 30.88 2.55 -27.77
N GLY A 952 31.61 1.52 -28.20
CA GLY A 952 31.23 0.66 -29.33
C GLY A 952 32.00 1.07 -30.61
N PRO A 953 31.55 2.09 -31.36
CA PRO A 953 32.23 2.52 -32.59
C PRO A 953 33.67 3.03 -32.38
N GLY A 954 33.99 3.60 -31.21
CA GLY A 954 35.36 4.01 -30.83
C GLY A 954 35.90 5.40 -31.23
N PRO A 955 35.17 6.33 -31.91
CA PRO A 955 35.67 7.68 -32.16
C PRO A 955 35.24 8.69 -31.09
N TYR A 956 35.90 9.85 -31.09
CA TYR A 956 35.28 11.08 -30.58
C TYR A 956 34.37 11.70 -31.64
N VAL A 957 33.17 12.15 -31.25
CA VAL A 957 32.18 12.80 -32.11
C VAL A 957 31.81 14.16 -31.52
N ALA A 958 31.66 15.20 -32.36
CA ALA A 958 31.32 16.55 -31.90
C ALA A 958 29.80 16.75 -31.72
N TYR A 959 29.41 17.20 -30.53
CA TYR A 959 28.05 17.59 -30.13
C TYR A 959 27.98 19.08 -29.78
N THR A 960 28.48 19.90 -30.71
CA THR A 960 28.36 21.36 -30.68
C THR A 960 26.89 21.79 -30.86
N ASN A 961 26.52 22.92 -30.27
CA ASN A 961 25.33 23.67 -30.69
C ASN A 961 25.58 24.19 -32.12
N GLN A 962 24.55 24.27 -32.97
CA GLN A 962 24.78 24.63 -34.38
C GLN A 962 23.63 25.36 -35.09
N ASN A 963 23.96 26.17 -36.10
CA ASN A 963 22.99 26.91 -36.94
C ASN A 963 22.07 27.87 -36.15
N ASN A 964 22.49 28.32 -34.97
CA ASN A 964 21.70 29.19 -34.10
C ASN A 964 21.86 30.66 -34.51
N GLN A 965 20.80 31.45 -34.34
CA GLN A 965 20.74 32.87 -34.72
C GLN A 965 20.54 33.75 -33.49
N TYR A 966 21.45 34.70 -33.31
CA TYR A 966 21.46 35.67 -32.22
C TYR A 966 21.47 37.07 -32.84
N THR A 967 20.31 37.57 -33.25
CA THR A 967 20.20 38.67 -34.23
C THR A 967 19.39 39.87 -33.74
N GLY A 968 19.88 41.09 -33.91
CA GLY A 968 19.10 42.31 -33.65
C GLY A 968 18.65 42.53 -32.18
N ASN A 969 19.24 41.81 -31.23
CA ASN A 969 18.87 41.93 -29.81
C ASN A 969 19.50 43.18 -29.18
N GLN A 970 18.80 43.77 -28.22
CA GLN A 970 19.23 44.94 -27.45
C GLN A 970 19.58 44.47 -26.03
N ILE A 971 20.88 44.34 -25.74
CA ILE A 971 21.42 43.70 -24.54
C ILE A 971 22.08 44.75 -23.64
N TRP A 972 21.59 44.88 -22.40
CA TRP A 972 21.95 45.98 -21.49
C TRP A 972 22.45 45.49 -20.12
N ASN A 973 23.31 46.30 -19.48
CA ASN A 973 23.70 46.18 -18.07
C ASN A 973 24.21 44.78 -17.65
N SER A 974 24.96 44.11 -18.52
CA SER A 974 25.34 42.70 -18.35
C SER A 974 26.61 42.52 -17.51
N GLY A 975 26.67 41.44 -16.72
CA GLY A 975 27.72 41.24 -15.71
C GLY A 975 29.10 40.78 -16.20
N ARG A 976 29.17 40.07 -17.33
CA ARG A 976 30.42 39.56 -17.92
C ARG A 976 30.43 39.64 -19.44
N ALA A 977 29.31 39.30 -20.10
CA ALA A 977 29.22 39.42 -21.55
C ALA A 977 27.83 39.71 -22.08
N GLY A 978 27.76 40.34 -23.26
CA GLY A 978 26.51 40.46 -24.01
C GLY A 978 26.11 39.12 -24.64
N VAL A 979 27.03 38.51 -25.39
CA VAL A 979 26.86 37.16 -25.98
C VAL A 979 28.10 36.31 -25.68
N THR A 980 27.91 35.08 -25.21
CA THR A 980 28.98 34.08 -24.98
C THR A 980 28.69 32.81 -25.76
N LEU A 981 29.66 32.31 -26.53
CA LEU A 981 29.55 31.06 -27.30
C LEU A 981 30.72 30.11 -27.02
N VAL A 982 30.41 28.86 -26.68
CA VAL A 982 31.36 27.74 -26.48
C VAL A 982 30.79 26.46 -27.09
N TYR A 983 31.62 25.69 -27.79
CA TYR A 983 31.19 24.50 -28.53
C TYR A 983 29.99 24.82 -29.45
N GLU A 984 30.11 25.92 -30.19
CA GLU A 984 29.12 26.40 -31.16
C GLU A 984 29.67 26.26 -32.59
N LYS A 985 28.81 25.97 -33.57
CA LYS A 985 29.18 25.82 -34.98
C LYS A 985 28.20 26.48 -35.96
N ASN A 986 28.70 27.19 -36.97
CA ASN A 986 27.88 27.72 -38.08
C ASN A 986 26.73 28.65 -37.62
N SER A 987 26.98 29.42 -36.56
CA SER A 987 25.98 30.27 -35.90
C SER A 987 26.30 31.75 -36.06
N VAL A 988 25.25 32.58 -36.06
CA VAL A 988 25.32 34.00 -36.45
C VAL A 988 25.02 34.90 -35.26
N VAL A 989 25.92 35.84 -34.97
CA VAL A 989 25.73 36.94 -34.02
C VAL A 989 25.76 38.25 -34.78
N SER A 990 24.60 38.78 -35.19
CA SER A 990 24.55 39.98 -36.02
C SER A 990 23.57 41.05 -35.57
N ASP A 991 23.86 42.30 -35.93
CA ASP A 991 22.95 43.45 -35.77
C ASP A 991 22.54 43.76 -34.30
N ASN A 992 23.15 43.11 -33.31
CA ASN A 992 22.83 43.32 -31.90
C ASN A 992 23.40 44.65 -31.39
N TRP A 993 22.69 45.30 -30.47
CA TRP A 993 23.22 46.42 -29.69
C TRP A 993 23.51 45.95 -28.27
N ILE A 994 24.79 45.89 -27.91
CA ILE A 994 25.29 45.45 -26.60
C ILE A 994 25.86 46.68 -25.88
N ASN A 995 25.33 47.03 -24.71
CA ASN A 995 25.66 48.28 -24.04
C ASN A 995 25.73 48.16 -22.51
N GLY A 996 26.84 48.57 -21.90
CA GLY A 996 27.01 48.53 -20.45
C GLY A 996 27.33 47.12 -19.96
N VAL A 997 28.44 46.53 -20.41
CA VAL A 997 28.94 45.26 -19.85
C VAL A 997 29.95 45.59 -18.76
N ALA A 998 29.63 45.36 -17.48
CA ALA A 998 30.40 45.87 -16.34
C ALA A 998 30.74 44.75 -15.34
N ASN A 999 31.93 44.14 -15.50
CA ASN A 999 32.39 43.08 -14.60
C ASN A 999 33.15 43.66 -13.39
N THR A 1000 32.48 43.71 -12.25
CA THR A 1000 33.00 44.18 -10.95
C THR A 1000 33.76 43.11 -10.16
N SER A 1001 33.86 41.88 -10.67
CA SER A 1001 34.53 40.77 -9.98
C SER A 1001 36.06 40.91 -10.00
N LYS A 1002 36.69 40.84 -8.83
CA LYS A 1002 38.16 40.77 -8.71
C LYS A 1002 38.74 39.38 -9.01
N THR A 1003 37.92 38.33 -9.05
CA THR A 1003 38.36 36.93 -9.20
C THR A 1003 38.04 36.32 -10.56
N MET A 1004 37.06 36.86 -11.30
CA MET A 1004 36.74 36.41 -12.65
C MET A 1004 37.21 37.42 -13.70
N LEU A 1005 38.16 36.96 -14.53
CA LEU A 1005 38.78 37.77 -15.57
C LEU A 1005 37.78 38.17 -16.67
N HIS A 1006 37.93 39.41 -17.15
CA HIS A 1006 37.36 39.98 -18.39
C HIS A 1006 35.89 40.44 -18.33
N GLY A 1007 35.60 41.52 -19.06
CA GLY A 1007 34.25 41.96 -19.44
C GLY A 1007 34.23 42.20 -20.94
N VAL A 1008 33.29 41.61 -21.68
CA VAL A 1008 33.38 41.53 -23.15
C VAL A 1008 32.03 41.74 -23.82
N GLY A 1009 31.96 42.47 -24.94
CA GLY A 1009 30.72 42.54 -25.72
C GLY A 1009 30.27 41.17 -26.23
N ILE A 1010 31.11 40.53 -27.06
CA ILE A 1010 30.90 39.18 -27.59
C ILE A 1010 32.14 38.31 -27.29
N ALA A 1011 31.92 37.18 -26.62
CA ALA A 1011 32.98 36.26 -26.20
C ALA A 1011 32.84 34.88 -26.88
N ILE A 1012 33.81 34.55 -27.74
CA ILE A 1012 34.08 33.16 -28.14
C ILE A 1012 35.17 32.66 -27.19
N THR A 1013 34.89 31.65 -26.36
CA THR A 1013 35.77 31.35 -25.21
C THR A 1013 36.03 29.87 -24.97
N SER A 1014 37.22 29.55 -24.46
CA SER A 1014 37.55 28.24 -23.87
C SER A 1014 36.94 28.01 -22.48
N GLY A 1015 36.21 28.99 -21.91
CA GLY A 1015 35.68 28.98 -20.54
C GLY A 1015 36.56 29.74 -19.54
N GLY A 1016 37.89 29.68 -19.73
CA GLY A 1016 38.88 30.49 -19.03
C GLY A 1016 39.61 29.82 -17.84
N ASN A 1017 40.94 29.93 -17.86
CA ASN A 1017 41.89 29.79 -16.74
C ASN A 1017 41.87 28.51 -15.86
N ALA A 1018 41.34 27.39 -16.35
CA ALA A 1018 41.58 26.06 -15.77
C ALA A 1018 42.31 25.15 -16.79
N SER A 1019 43.22 24.30 -16.31
CA SER A 1019 44.07 23.44 -17.16
C SER A 1019 43.33 22.42 -18.02
N ASN A 1020 42.09 22.09 -17.63
CA ASN A 1020 41.29 21.02 -18.22
C ASN A 1020 40.23 21.55 -19.21
N ASN A 1021 40.22 22.86 -19.45
CA ASN A 1021 39.28 23.51 -20.35
C ASN A 1021 39.66 23.27 -21.83
N ARG A 1022 38.83 22.52 -22.56
CA ARG A 1022 39.04 22.15 -23.97
C ARG A 1022 38.04 22.83 -24.94
N GLY A 1023 37.50 23.99 -24.55
CA GLY A 1023 36.51 24.73 -25.34
C GLY A 1023 37.04 25.22 -26.67
N TYR A 1024 36.21 25.11 -27.73
CA TYR A 1024 36.41 25.67 -29.06
C TYR A 1024 35.04 26.01 -29.68
N SER A 1025 35.03 26.82 -30.74
CA SER A 1025 33.87 27.02 -31.64
C SER A 1025 34.38 27.20 -33.07
N SER A 1026 33.55 26.97 -34.10
CA SER A 1026 33.95 27.15 -35.50
C SER A 1026 32.84 27.69 -36.39
N ASP A 1027 33.22 28.22 -37.55
CA ASP A 1027 32.30 28.70 -38.60
C ASP A 1027 31.34 29.80 -38.10
N ILE A 1028 31.76 30.57 -37.10
CA ILE A 1028 30.94 31.62 -36.46
C ILE A 1028 31.05 32.92 -37.26
N THR A 1029 29.91 33.59 -37.47
CA THR A 1029 29.84 34.92 -38.11
C THR A 1029 29.40 35.97 -37.10
N ILE A 1030 30.20 37.04 -36.96
CA ILE A 1030 29.95 38.19 -36.07
C ILE A 1030 29.97 39.48 -36.89
N GLU A 1031 28.80 40.08 -37.15
CA GLU A 1031 28.72 41.25 -38.05
C GLU A 1031 27.65 42.30 -37.71
N ARG A 1032 27.90 43.56 -38.06
CA ARG A 1032 26.97 44.71 -37.86
C ARG A 1032 26.55 44.99 -36.40
N ASN A 1033 27.21 44.38 -35.41
CA ASN A 1033 26.89 44.62 -34.00
C ASN A 1033 27.41 45.99 -33.53
N ARG A 1034 26.68 46.64 -32.61
CA ARG A 1034 27.06 47.89 -31.94
C ARG A 1034 27.39 47.58 -30.48
N ILE A 1035 28.61 47.83 -30.05
CA ILE A 1035 29.14 47.40 -28.75
C ILE A 1035 29.73 48.60 -28.00
N ALA A 1036 29.18 48.93 -26.83
CA ALA A 1036 29.50 50.15 -26.10
C ALA A 1036 29.62 49.95 -24.58
N ASN A 1037 30.39 50.82 -23.92
CA ASN A 1037 30.47 50.96 -22.46
C ASN A 1037 30.85 49.63 -21.77
N ILE A 1038 32.05 49.12 -22.07
CA ILE A 1038 32.56 47.83 -21.55
C ILE A 1038 33.61 48.08 -20.45
N SER A 1039 33.37 47.62 -19.22
CA SER A 1039 34.29 47.80 -18.10
C SER A 1039 34.59 46.50 -17.34
N THR A 1040 35.81 46.40 -16.80
CA THR A 1040 36.19 45.34 -15.87
C THR A 1040 37.24 45.80 -14.88
N VAL A 1041 37.14 45.33 -13.63
CA VAL A 1041 38.13 45.63 -12.59
C VAL A 1041 39.39 44.75 -12.67
N VAL A 1042 39.30 43.54 -13.26
CA VAL A 1042 40.44 42.61 -13.40
C VAL A 1042 40.33 41.84 -14.73
N GLY A 1043 41.45 41.75 -15.46
CA GLY A 1043 41.51 41.14 -16.79
C GLY A 1043 41.38 42.18 -17.90
N VAL A 1044 40.63 41.86 -18.95
CA VAL A 1044 40.56 42.66 -20.21
C VAL A 1044 39.14 43.10 -20.48
N SER A 1045 38.96 44.40 -20.76
CA SER A 1045 37.74 44.92 -21.41
C SER A 1045 37.93 44.92 -22.92
N GLY A 1046 36.98 44.37 -23.67
CA GLY A 1046 37.06 44.31 -25.13
C GLY A 1046 35.70 44.22 -25.81
N GLY A 1047 35.60 44.67 -27.06
CA GLY A 1047 34.35 44.57 -27.81
C GLY A 1047 34.07 43.13 -28.24
N ILE A 1048 35.04 42.50 -28.89
CA ILE A 1048 34.98 41.09 -29.31
C ILE A 1048 36.27 40.39 -28.87
N ALA A 1049 36.14 39.28 -28.14
CA ALA A 1049 37.27 38.45 -27.73
C ALA A 1049 37.09 37.01 -28.21
N ALA A 1050 38.14 36.43 -28.79
CA ALA A 1050 38.18 35.07 -29.29
C ALA A 1050 39.35 34.29 -28.71
N ASP A 1051 39.05 33.29 -27.88
CA ASP A 1051 39.99 32.28 -27.41
C ASP A 1051 39.64 30.96 -28.10
N ILE A 1052 40.44 30.61 -29.12
CA ILE A 1052 40.15 29.59 -30.12
C ILE A 1052 41.38 28.70 -30.30
N ASN A 1053 41.29 27.48 -29.79
CA ASN A 1053 42.38 26.51 -29.81
C ASN A 1053 41.93 25.23 -30.51
N GLU A 1054 42.82 24.61 -31.29
CA GLU A 1054 42.61 23.22 -31.71
C GLU A 1054 42.78 22.31 -30.50
N ASN A 1055 41.83 21.41 -30.30
CA ASN A 1055 41.85 20.43 -29.22
C ASN A 1055 42.09 19.03 -29.80
N VAL A 1056 43.15 18.38 -29.30
CA VAL A 1056 43.60 17.06 -29.76
C VAL A 1056 43.27 16.03 -28.68
N PHE A 1057 42.61 14.95 -29.08
CA PHE A 1057 42.19 13.85 -28.21
C PHE A 1057 42.74 12.53 -28.76
N VAL A 1058 43.14 11.63 -27.88
CA VAL A 1058 43.65 10.30 -28.25
C VAL A 1058 42.73 9.27 -27.63
N SER A 1059 42.04 8.50 -28.47
CA SER A 1059 41.15 7.42 -28.03
C SER A 1059 41.93 6.27 -27.37
N PRO A 1060 41.27 5.38 -26.59
CA PRO A 1060 41.89 4.16 -26.07
C PRO A 1060 42.53 3.26 -27.15
N SER A 1061 42.08 3.35 -28.41
CA SER A 1061 42.71 2.68 -29.57
C SER A 1061 44.00 3.36 -30.08
N ASN A 1062 44.56 4.31 -29.32
CA ASN A 1062 45.66 5.21 -29.69
C ASN A 1062 45.42 6.07 -30.96
N ARG A 1063 44.19 6.10 -31.47
CA ARG A 1063 43.80 6.91 -32.64
C ARG A 1063 43.52 8.36 -32.24
N THR A 1064 44.17 9.30 -32.92
CA THR A 1064 44.07 10.74 -32.67
C THR A 1064 42.89 11.39 -33.40
N TYR A 1065 42.19 12.29 -32.71
CA TYR A 1065 41.10 13.12 -33.22
C TYR A 1065 41.40 14.59 -32.94
N ARG A 1066 41.10 15.49 -33.90
CA ARG A 1066 41.32 16.94 -33.80
C ARG A 1066 39.99 17.68 -33.93
N PHE A 1067 39.75 18.66 -33.07
CA PHE A 1067 38.56 19.49 -33.10
C PHE A 1067 38.92 21.00 -33.08
N PRO A 1068 38.27 21.83 -33.91
CA PRO A 1068 37.25 21.49 -34.91
C PRO A 1068 37.82 20.64 -36.06
N ASN A 1069 36.99 19.74 -36.63
CA ASN A 1069 37.42 18.66 -37.55
C ASN A 1069 38.20 19.12 -38.80
N ASN A 1070 38.13 20.40 -39.16
CA ASN A 1070 38.76 20.97 -40.35
C ASN A 1070 40.12 21.64 -40.04
N GLY A 1071 40.67 21.48 -38.83
CA GLY A 1071 41.96 22.05 -38.41
C GLY A 1071 41.99 23.57 -38.19
N ALA A 1072 40.91 24.27 -38.55
CA ALA A 1072 40.75 25.71 -38.38
C ALA A 1072 39.42 26.06 -37.70
N SER A 1073 39.50 26.90 -36.67
CA SER A 1073 38.36 27.58 -36.07
C SER A 1073 37.98 28.81 -36.92
N ASN A 1074 37.21 28.59 -37.98
CA ASN A 1074 36.76 29.67 -38.85
C ASN A 1074 35.95 30.70 -38.05
N LEU A 1075 36.31 31.98 -38.14
CA LEU A 1075 35.64 33.08 -37.45
C LEU A 1075 35.61 34.30 -38.37
N LYS A 1076 34.42 34.65 -38.88
CA LYS A 1076 34.21 35.87 -39.66
C LYS A 1076 33.82 37.00 -38.73
N VAL A 1077 34.62 38.06 -38.68
CA VAL A 1077 34.31 39.30 -37.94
C VAL A 1077 34.36 40.48 -38.90
N SER A 1078 33.24 41.18 -39.12
CA SER A 1078 33.15 42.26 -40.11
C SER A 1078 32.11 43.32 -39.73
N ASN A 1079 32.39 44.60 -40.00
CA ASN A 1079 31.44 45.71 -39.86
C ASN A 1079 30.86 45.90 -38.44
N ASN A 1080 31.60 45.58 -37.38
CA ASN A 1080 31.15 45.79 -35.99
C ASN A 1080 31.67 47.14 -35.45
N MET A 1081 30.81 47.91 -34.78
CA MET A 1081 31.14 49.21 -34.20
C MET A 1081 31.39 49.07 -32.69
N ILE A 1082 32.59 49.43 -32.22
CA ILE A 1082 33.06 49.19 -30.85
C ILE A 1082 33.60 50.49 -30.25
N TRP A 1083 33.08 50.96 -29.12
CA TRP A 1083 33.55 52.18 -28.44
C TRP A 1083 33.37 52.15 -26.91
N ASN A 1084 33.93 53.14 -26.21
CA ASN A 1084 33.90 53.31 -24.75
C ASN A 1084 34.22 52.03 -23.95
N TYR A 1085 35.49 51.74 -23.69
CA TYR A 1085 35.88 50.60 -22.85
C TYR A 1085 37.11 50.89 -21.98
N CYS A 1086 37.12 50.32 -20.77
CA CYS A 1086 38.11 50.62 -19.72
C CYS A 1086 38.42 49.37 -18.89
N GLY A 1087 39.69 49.07 -18.58
CA GLY A 1087 40.08 47.90 -17.80
C GLY A 1087 41.55 47.89 -17.37
N ALA A 1088 41.90 46.94 -16.50
CA ALA A 1088 43.19 46.88 -15.80
C ALA A 1088 44.37 46.25 -16.59
N ALA A 1089 44.18 45.95 -17.87
CA ALA A 1089 45.19 45.37 -18.77
C ALA A 1089 45.13 46.09 -20.13
N PRO A 1090 46.21 46.07 -20.96
CA PRO A 1090 46.27 46.84 -22.19
C PRO A 1090 45.05 46.67 -23.11
N LEU A 1091 44.51 47.81 -23.53
CA LEU A 1091 43.26 47.97 -24.26
C LEU A 1091 43.34 47.30 -25.64
N GLN A 1092 42.34 46.48 -26.00
CA GLN A 1092 42.26 45.84 -27.31
C GLN A 1092 40.80 45.81 -27.83
N PRO A 1093 40.48 46.43 -28.98
CA PRO A 1093 39.14 46.34 -29.60
C PRO A 1093 38.80 44.89 -29.99
N LEU A 1094 39.81 44.18 -30.48
CA LEU A 1094 39.81 42.79 -30.92
C LEU A 1094 40.99 42.07 -30.26
N ARG A 1095 40.73 40.89 -29.70
CA ARG A 1095 41.78 40.06 -29.06
C ARG A 1095 41.64 38.60 -29.46
N SER A 1096 42.70 38.05 -30.03
CA SER A 1096 42.87 36.61 -30.27
C SER A 1096 43.99 36.03 -29.39
N ARG A 1097 43.84 34.76 -29.02
CA ARG A 1097 44.96 33.87 -28.67
C ARG A 1097 44.89 32.68 -29.63
N GLN A 1098 45.94 32.46 -30.42
CA GLN A 1098 45.99 31.37 -31.40
C GLN A 1098 47.44 30.91 -31.58
N LYS A 1099 47.68 29.60 -31.61
CA LYS A 1099 48.94 28.99 -32.10
C LYS A 1099 48.74 28.51 -33.55
N GLY A 1100 48.51 29.45 -34.47
CA GLY A 1100 48.24 29.16 -35.88
C GLY A 1100 48.05 30.43 -36.70
N ARG A 1101 48.15 30.34 -38.03
CA ARG A 1101 47.96 31.49 -38.94
C ARG A 1101 46.51 31.99 -38.89
N THR A 1102 46.33 33.26 -38.51
CA THR A 1102 45.16 34.06 -38.88
C THR A 1102 45.54 34.97 -40.06
N VAL A 1103 44.63 35.15 -41.02
CA VAL A 1103 44.72 36.21 -42.03
C VAL A 1103 43.71 37.29 -41.66
N TRP A 1104 44.16 38.54 -41.57
CA TRP A 1104 43.31 39.68 -41.27
C TRP A 1104 43.26 40.60 -42.49
N THR A 1105 42.05 40.94 -42.94
CA THR A 1105 41.79 42.05 -43.85
C THR A 1105 41.04 43.12 -43.07
N SER A 1106 41.61 44.33 -43.02
CA SER A 1106 41.04 45.51 -42.36
C SER A 1106 39.89 46.12 -43.16
#